data_AF-A0A7C9VUH8-F1
#
_entry.id   AF-A0A7C9VUH8-F1
#
_cell.length_a   1.000
_cell.length_b   1.000
_cell.length_c   1.000
_cell.angle_alpha   90.00
_cell.angle_beta   90.00
_cell.angle_gamma   90.00
#
_symmetry.space_group_name_H-M   'P 1'
#
loop_
_entity.id
_entity.type
_entity.pdbx_description
1 polymer ?
#
loop_
_entity_poly.entity_id
_entity_poly.type
_entity_poly.pdbx_seq_one_letter_code
_entity_poly.pdbx_strand_id
1 'polypeptide(L)'
;MRYEIAQAWYDGGRKYEVLARAVDVDGLFSLPVPPERERVVLRGCTAPVDSLTGDVFLEIKDGRAWELWRLGDLVVHAELPGGDLVCSASAFQLDNNDEPVRPRYVLSSTGGGSTVLGTCRVVEGFPRSFDEMRPPVTLIGCTVSEFTASERPGVRMVLRALDRDGRVVAETGVRLDIVSAHPSAVGPGLFDIVLDGVVLLDEHVPDARPVWRIWMEGTPTERNLWAPLSPDGRMVWKEIAADAPRVRPTAGVHHVDGAHATEKHGLHLALNEALVGSGHYLGIPYWAAGPPDLWGLPPGLTVVWHDPGVALEAVPDLFFGVLKYLRRTGIDVSFEPSTPDLTDRLSRWVDLGAMVDRWIAGSAWTSTAGSDRVMDNWQFWNGPQEREYDRILTGDADVVGHAENIASGFSETWLTVPTDSPDEVIRTVEKAGLAVRSLETFMRRSLTDHPAPEPPDGYAVEVTRKDAVIEVRVLSGRAEAASGLIAVVGSDAVPRRVTTTAEHRRRGLGSVVMGVLAREAVAAGAVDGLLFATADGLHLCRKLGWQKISDVVIASRRGSMISELVERWHRGWIAADGLTSSYRDGYLVVHVNRAHRANEWIATDDAETAAMARIVAATEEPNWLSVPTDVPEKVTAEMEAAGLIVARPDETFMRCELIAHPPLFEPPAGYAVEVSRGPVIGVRVVKDGEVAASGLMAVVGEDAVAHRIETAQAHRRRGLGSVVMSVLVREAMKDGATTGLLFSSTEGVHLYRRLGWERISDLVVAKNQVEV
;
A
#
# COMPACT_ATOMS: atom_id res chain seq x y z
N MET A 1 35.60 0.94 -38.58
CA MET A 1 35.38 0.03 -37.45
C MET A 1 34.03 0.37 -36.86
N ARG A 2 33.15 -0.62 -36.67
CA ARG A 2 31.80 -0.41 -36.11
C ARG A 2 31.73 -0.71 -34.62
N TYR A 3 32.75 -1.36 -34.08
CA TYR A 3 32.80 -1.71 -32.67
C TYR A 3 34.14 -1.35 -32.06
N GLU A 4 34.14 -1.09 -30.77
CA GLU A 4 35.34 -0.98 -29.97
C GLU A 4 35.23 -1.76 -28.66
N ILE A 5 36.33 -2.39 -28.26
CA ILE A 5 36.48 -3.04 -26.97
C ILE A 5 37.17 -2.04 -26.06
N ALA A 6 36.56 -1.78 -24.91
CA ALA A 6 37.07 -0.85 -23.92
C ALA A 6 36.98 -1.43 -22.51
N GLN A 7 37.85 -0.95 -21.63
CA GLN A 7 37.69 -1.14 -20.19
C GLN A 7 37.04 0.10 -19.59
N ALA A 8 36.06 -0.10 -18.71
CA ALA A 8 35.23 0.92 -18.10
C ALA A 8 35.36 0.87 -16.57
N TRP A 9 35.49 2.03 -15.92
CA TRP A 9 35.54 2.13 -14.47
C TRP A 9 34.86 3.42 -13.99
N TYR A 10 34.62 3.53 -12.69
CA TYR A 10 34.02 4.72 -12.09
C TYR A 10 35.06 5.51 -11.29
N ASP A 11 35.19 6.80 -11.59
CA ASP A 11 36.03 7.75 -10.87
C ASP A 11 35.43 9.16 -10.98
N GLY A 12 34.52 9.49 -10.05
CA GLY A 12 33.71 10.72 -10.10
C GLY A 12 32.82 10.83 -11.35
N GLY A 13 32.61 9.71 -12.05
CA GLY A 13 32.00 9.61 -13.36
C GLY A 13 32.51 8.40 -14.14
N ARG A 14 31.82 8.02 -15.21
CA ARG A 14 32.18 6.84 -16.01
C ARG A 14 33.37 7.14 -16.91
N LYS A 15 34.44 6.36 -16.78
CA LYS A 15 35.69 6.47 -17.55
C LYS A 15 35.88 5.25 -18.43
N TYR A 16 36.60 5.43 -19.54
CA TYR A 16 36.84 4.38 -20.52
C TYR A 16 38.25 4.47 -21.10
N GLU A 17 38.84 3.31 -21.40
CA GLU A 17 40.05 3.17 -22.20
C GLU A 17 39.82 2.16 -23.32
N VAL A 18 40.00 2.59 -24.57
CA VAL A 18 39.80 1.75 -25.75
C VAL A 18 41.02 0.88 -25.96
N LEU A 19 40.82 -0.44 -25.98
CA LEU A 19 41.87 -1.43 -26.15
C LEU A 19 42.00 -1.89 -27.60
N ALA A 20 40.87 -2.01 -28.30
CA ALA A 20 40.82 -2.52 -29.66
C ALA A 20 39.60 -2.03 -30.43
N ARG A 21 39.65 -2.08 -31.75
CA ARG A 21 38.51 -1.77 -32.62
C ARG A 21 38.28 -2.87 -33.64
N ALA A 22 37.03 -3.22 -33.89
CA ALA A 22 36.64 -4.28 -34.80
C ALA A 22 35.73 -3.76 -35.94
N VAL A 23 35.80 -4.43 -37.09
CA VAL A 23 34.94 -4.14 -38.25
C VAL A 23 33.52 -4.57 -37.95
N ASP A 24 33.34 -5.78 -37.41
CA ASP A 24 32.05 -6.35 -37.08
C ASP A 24 32.18 -7.32 -35.90
N VAL A 25 31.05 -7.82 -35.39
CA VAL A 25 31.02 -8.84 -34.34
C VAL A 25 29.98 -9.90 -34.69
N ASP A 26 30.42 -11.16 -34.74
CA ASP A 26 29.57 -12.33 -34.90
C ASP A 26 29.32 -13.02 -33.56
N GLY A 27 28.16 -13.65 -33.42
CA GLY A 27 27.76 -14.36 -32.20
C GLY A 27 27.27 -13.48 -31.04
N LEU A 28 27.47 -12.16 -31.09
CA LEU A 28 27.07 -11.23 -30.00
C LEU A 28 25.59 -11.31 -29.64
N PHE A 29 24.73 -11.41 -30.64
CA PHE A 29 23.28 -11.41 -30.49
C PHE A 29 22.66 -12.82 -30.52
N SER A 30 23.48 -13.85 -30.37
CA SER A 30 23.01 -15.23 -30.36
C SER A 30 22.21 -15.52 -29.09
N LEU A 31 21.16 -16.33 -29.23
CA LEU A 31 20.45 -16.86 -28.08
C LEU A 31 21.43 -17.66 -27.20
N PRO A 32 21.34 -17.55 -25.86
CA PRO A 32 22.00 -18.50 -24.98
C PRO A 32 21.55 -19.92 -25.36
N VAL A 33 22.42 -20.91 -25.21
CA VAL A 33 21.96 -22.30 -25.23
C VAL A 33 21.22 -22.53 -23.92
N PRO A 34 19.90 -22.75 -23.91
CA PRO A 34 19.18 -22.94 -22.66
C PRO A 34 19.72 -24.20 -21.96
N PRO A 35 20.08 -24.13 -20.66
CA PRO A 35 20.46 -25.31 -19.92
C PRO A 35 19.27 -26.27 -19.85
N GLU A 36 19.54 -27.55 -19.59
CA GLU A 36 18.48 -28.54 -19.45
C GLU A 36 17.53 -28.11 -18.32
N ARG A 37 16.21 -28.18 -18.58
CA ARG A 37 15.22 -27.87 -17.55
C ARG A 37 15.31 -28.89 -16.43
N GLU A 38 15.50 -28.42 -15.21
CA GLU A 38 15.46 -29.27 -14.03
C GLU A 38 14.08 -29.25 -13.39
N ARG A 39 13.76 -30.29 -12.62
CA ARG A 39 12.50 -30.38 -11.88
C ARG A 39 12.51 -29.40 -10.71
N VAL A 40 11.45 -28.60 -10.62
CA VAL A 40 11.21 -27.60 -9.56
C VAL A 40 9.87 -27.91 -8.92
N VAL A 41 9.76 -27.84 -7.61
CA VAL A 41 8.49 -27.99 -6.89
C VAL A 41 8.23 -26.75 -6.05
N LEU A 42 7.20 -26.00 -6.41
CA LEU A 42 6.76 -24.79 -5.72
C LEU A 42 5.70 -25.20 -4.68
N ARG A 43 6.08 -25.31 -3.41
CA ARG A 43 5.18 -25.78 -2.33
C ARG A 43 4.27 -24.66 -1.84
N GLY A 44 2.97 -24.92 -1.79
CA GLY A 44 1.95 -23.95 -1.38
C GLY A 44 1.99 -22.67 -2.22
N CYS A 45 2.14 -22.82 -3.53
CA CYS A 45 2.20 -21.71 -4.46
C CYS A 45 0.84 -21.00 -4.53
N THR A 46 0.83 -19.67 -4.36
CA THR A 46 -0.39 -18.87 -4.49
C THR A 46 -0.57 -18.26 -5.89
N ALA A 47 0.39 -18.45 -6.79
CA ALA A 47 0.33 -17.88 -8.14
C ALA A 47 -0.65 -18.67 -9.02
N PRO A 48 -1.54 -18.00 -9.79
CA PRO A 48 -2.36 -18.67 -10.79
C PRO A 48 -1.49 -19.38 -11.83
N VAL A 49 -1.80 -20.64 -12.15
CA VAL A 49 -1.00 -21.45 -13.11
C VAL A 49 -0.83 -20.75 -14.46
N ASP A 50 -1.90 -20.11 -14.97
CA ASP A 50 -1.88 -19.40 -16.26
C ASP A 50 -0.95 -18.17 -16.27
N SER A 51 -0.56 -17.67 -15.09
CA SER A 51 0.39 -16.56 -14.96
C SER A 51 1.85 -17.00 -14.96
N LEU A 52 2.12 -18.30 -14.80
CA LEU A 52 3.45 -18.89 -14.74
C LEU A 52 3.89 -19.36 -16.13
N THR A 53 4.07 -18.42 -17.05
CA THR A 53 4.46 -18.70 -18.44
C THR A 53 5.73 -17.95 -18.82
N GLY A 54 6.59 -18.59 -19.62
CA GLY A 54 7.87 -18.01 -20.02
C GLY A 54 8.83 -17.93 -18.84
N ASP A 55 9.40 -16.75 -18.63
CA ASP A 55 10.37 -16.53 -17.56
C ASP A 55 9.69 -16.02 -16.31
N VAL A 56 9.99 -16.67 -15.18
CA VAL A 56 9.48 -16.29 -13.86
C VAL A 56 10.65 -16.01 -12.94
N PHE A 57 10.60 -14.92 -12.20
CA PHE A 57 11.65 -14.55 -11.26
C PHE A 57 11.26 -14.97 -9.85
N LEU A 58 12.16 -15.68 -9.17
CA LEU A 58 12.02 -16.17 -7.81
C LEU A 58 12.97 -15.39 -6.88
N GLU A 59 12.41 -14.60 -5.98
CA GLU A 59 13.17 -14.00 -4.88
C GLU A 59 13.17 -14.93 -3.66
N ILE A 60 14.35 -15.14 -3.08
CA ILE A 60 14.55 -15.89 -1.83
C ILE A 60 15.14 -14.92 -0.80
N LYS A 61 14.42 -14.66 0.29
CA LYS A 61 14.83 -13.71 1.35
C LYS A 61 15.15 -14.43 2.65
N ASP A 62 16.28 -15.10 2.83
CA ASP A 62 16.46 -16.12 3.89
C ASP A 62 16.99 -15.64 5.28
N GLY A 63 17.03 -14.35 5.53
CA GLY A 63 17.48 -13.76 6.80
C GLY A 63 18.97 -13.47 6.83
N ARG A 64 19.72 -13.99 5.86
CA ARG A 64 21.15 -13.73 5.69
C ARG A 64 21.50 -13.28 4.28
N ALA A 65 20.77 -13.74 3.27
CA ALA A 65 20.95 -13.33 1.89
C ALA A 65 19.60 -13.03 1.21
N TRP A 66 19.60 -12.02 0.34
CA TRP A 66 18.60 -11.88 -0.71
C TRP A 66 19.16 -12.47 -2.00
N GLU A 67 18.49 -13.50 -2.52
CA GLU A 67 18.83 -14.11 -3.80
C GLU A 67 17.72 -13.84 -4.81
N LEU A 68 18.09 -13.41 -6.01
CA LEU A 68 17.19 -13.33 -7.15
C LEU A 68 17.53 -14.45 -8.14
N TRP A 69 16.55 -15.27 -8.48
CA TRP A 69 16.67 -16.34 -9.45
C TRP A 69 15.76 -16.12 -10.64
N ARG A 70 16.23 -16.34 -11.86
CA ARG A 70 15.39 -16.46 -13.06
C ARG A 70 15.10 -17.93 -13.32
N LEU A 71 13.82 -18.28 -13.31
CA LEU A 71 13.29 -19.56 -13.74
C LEU A 71 12.90 -19.43 -15.21
N GLY A 72 13.86 -19.72 -16.09
CA GLY A 72 13.68 -19.55 -17.53
C GLY A 72 12.84 -20.67 -18.14
N ASP A 73 11.89 -20.30 -19.00
CA ASP A 73 11.01 -21.22 -19.73
C ASP A 73 10.32 -22.24 -18.79
N LEU A 74 9.73 -21.70 -17.72
CA LEU A 74 9.02 -22.45 -16.68
C LEU A 74 7.80 -23.14 -17.29
N VAL A 75 7.71 -24.45 -17.08
CA VAL A 75 6.55 -25.25 -17.48
C VAL A 75 5.97 -25.96 -16.27
N VAL A 76 4.69 -25.71 -16.00
CA VAL A 76 3.92 -26.39 -14.98
C VAL A 76 3.43 -27.73 -15.54
N HIS A 77 3.84 -28.84 -14.93
CA HIS A 77 3.45 -30.20 -15.34
C HIS A 77 2.21 -30.68 -14.60
N ALA A 78 2.06 -30.29 -13.34
CA ALA A 78 0.93 -30.69 -12.50
C ALA A 78 0.71 -29.74 -11.32
N GLU A 79 -0.55 -29.55 -10.96
CA GLU A 79 -0.99 -28.97 -9.70
C GLU A 79 -1.44 -30.09 -8.75
N LEU A 80 -0.90 -30.10 -7.53
CA LEU A 80 -1.19 -31.10 -6.51
C LEU A 80 -2.16 -30.56 -5.44
N PRO A 81 -2.86 -31.44 -4.70
CA PRO A 81 -3.71 -31.02 -3.58
C PRO A 81 -2.92 -30.24 -2.53
N GLY A 82 -3.37 -29.03 -2.18
CA GLY A 82 -2.70 -28.12 -1.25
C GLY A 82 -1.95 -26.95 -1.90
N GLY A 83 -2.05 -26.79 -3.23
CA GLY A 83 -1.46 -25.66 -3.97
C GLY A 83 0.01 -25.87 -4.35
N ASP A 84 0.54 -27.09 -4.25
CA ASP A 84 1.89 -27.40 -4.69
C ASP A 84 1.93 -27.53 -6.22
N LEU A 85 2.91 -26.90 -6.88
CA LEU A 85 3.11 -27.01 -8.33
C LEU A 85 4.37 -27.80 -8.63
N VAL A 86 4.26 -28.79 -9.53
CA VAL A 86 5.41 -29.52 -10.08
C VAL A 86 5.73 -28.91 -11.43
N CYS A 87 6.91 -28.30 -11.52
CA CYS A 87 7.37 -27.56 -12.68
C CYS A 87 8.69 -28.11 -13.22
N SER A 88 9.07 -27.65 -14.40
CA SER A 88 10.45 -27.71 -14.88
C SER A 88 10.88 -26.34 -15.36
N ALA A 89 12.09 -25.90 -14.99
CA ALA A 89 12.67 -24.66 -15.47
C ALA A 89 14.19 -24.77 -15.61
N SER A 90 14.75 -23.91 -16.46
CA SER A 90 16.15 -23.52 -16.33
C SER A 90 16.28 -22.54 -15.15
N ALA A 91 17.39 -22.57 -14.40
CA ALA A 91 17.57 -21.70 -13.24
C ALA A 91 18.91 -20.98 -13.25
N PHE A 92 18.85 -19.67 -13.03
CA PHE A 92 19.99 -18.76 -13.05
C PHE A 92 19.91 -17.80 -11.87
N GLN A 93 21.01 -17.62 -11.14
CA GLN A 93 21.09 -16.67 -10.03
C GLN A 93 21.60 -15.31 -10.55
N LEU A 94 20.85 -14.23 -10.29
CA LEU A 94 21.08 -12.89 -10.85
C LEU A 94 21.79 -11.94 -9.88
N ASP A 95 21.47 -11.96 -8.58
CA ASP A 95 22.07 -11.05 -7.59
C ASP A 95 22.11 -11.68 -6.18
N ASN A 96 23.05 -11.19 -5.35
CA ASN A 96 23.15 -11.48 -3.92
C ASN A 96 23.51 -10.20 -3.14
N ASN A 97 22.72 -9.82 -2.13
CA ASN A 97 23.07 -8.79 -1.15
C ASN A 97 22.66 -9.20 0.27
N ASP A 98 23.48 -8.80 1.25
CA ASP A 98 23.30 -9.06 2.68
C ASP A 98 22.31 -8.04 3.28
N GLU A 99 21.04 -8.43 3.45
CA GLU A 99 20.12 -7.74 4.37
C GLU A 99 19.28 -8.74 5.19
N PRO A 100 18.97 -8.44 6.47
CA PRO A 100 18.29 -9.39 7.36
C PRO A 100 16.75 -9.33 7.28
N VAL A 101 16.09 -10.33 6.67
CA VAL A 101 14.62 -10.59 6.76
C VAL A 101 14.29 -12.09 6.59
N ARG A 102 13.31 -12.67 7.31
CA ARG A 102 12.90 -14.11 7.27
C ARG A 102 12.64 -14.68 5.84
N PRO A 103 12.94 -15.99 5.57
CA PRO A 103 12.72 -16.69 4.28
C PRO A 103 11.32 -16.47 3.70
N ARG A 104 11.24 -15.67 2.63
CA ARG A 104 10.08 -15.55 1.75
C ARG A 104 10.49 -15.92 0.32
N TYR A 105 9.72 -16.81 -0.31
CA TYR A 105 9.82 -17.16 -1.73
C TYR A 105 8.75 -16.39 -2.50
N VAL A 106 9.15 -15.39 -3.29
CA VAL A 106 8.23 -14.54 -4.05
C VAL A 106 8.44 -14.77 -5.54
N LEU A 107 7.36 -15.07 -6.27
CA LEU A 107 7.38 -15.21 -7.72
C LEU A 107 6.92 -13.90 -8.36
N SER A 108 7.61 -13.46 -9.41
CA SER A 108 7.30 -12.23 -10.14
C SER A 108 7.54 -12.41 -11.64
N SER A 109 6.88 -11.59 -12.47
CA SER A 109 7.04 -11.62 -13.93
C SER A 109 8.19 -10.76 -14.46
N THR A 110 8.87 -10.01 -13.59
CA THR A 110 9.99 -9.12 -13.95
C THR A 110 11.06 -9.14 -12.87
N GLY A 111 12.34 -9.04 -13.27
CA GLY A 111 13.45 -8.87 -12.33
C GLY A 111 13.27 -7.59 -11.51
N GLY A 112 13.32 -7.71 -10.17
CA GLY A 112 13.09 -6.61 -9.23
C GLY A 112 11.67 -6.50 -8.65
N GLY A 113 10.80 -7.50 -8.85
CA GLY A 113 9.59 -7.68 -8.04
C GLY A 113 8.40 -6.77 -8.37
N SER A 114 8.44 -6.00 -9.47
CA SER A 114 7.40 -4.99 -9.81
C SER A 114 6.02 -5.55 -10.16
N THR A 115 5.90 -6.87 -10.34
CA THR A 115 4.61 -7.55 -10.51
C THR A 115 4.70 -8.93 -9.87
N VAL A 116 4.24 -9.00 -8.62
CA VAL A 116 4.20 -10.25 -7.85
C VAL A 116 3.10 -11.16 -8.42
N LEU A 117 3.49 -12.34 -8.88
CA LEU A 117 2.60 -13.39 -9.37
C LEU A 117 2.02 -14.19 -8.20
N GLY A 118 2.82 -14.41 -7.15
CA GLY A 118 2.41 -15.11 -5.95
C GLY A 118 3.58 -15.42 -5.01
N THR A 119 3.32 -16.19 -3.98
CA THR A 119 4.34 -16.62 -3.01
C THR A 119 4.35 -18.14 -2.86
N CYS A 120 5.46 -18.68 -2.39
CA CYS A 120 5.58 -20.10 -2.03
C CYS A 120 6.08 -20.23 -0.59
N ARG A 121 5.71 -21.33 0.05
CA ARG A 121 6.22 -21.66 1.39
C ARG A 121 7.64 -22.22 1.31
N VAL A 122 7.89 -23.07 0.32
CA VAL A 122 9.18 -23.73 0.07
C VAL A 122 9.32 -23.93 -1.44
N VAL A 123 10.54 -23.84 -1.94
CA VAL A 123 10.89 -24.30 -3.30
C VAL A 123 11.86 -25.48 -3.18
N GLU A 124 11.52 -26.62 -3.79
CA GLU A 124 12.36 -27.82 -3.81
C GLU A 124 12.88 -28.10 -5.22
N GLY A 125 14.11 -28.61 -5.31
CA GLY A 125 14.87 -28.67 -6.56
C GLY A 125 15.92 -27.56 -6.59
N PHE A 126 16.86 -27.64 -7.54
CA PHE A 126 18.08 -26.81 -7.71
C PHE A 126 19.33 -27.23 -6.93
N PRO A 127 20.28 -27.93 -7.58
CA PRO A 127 21.63 -28.11 -7.06
C PRO A 127 22.72 -27.35 -7.85
N ARG A 128 22.41 -26.73 -9.00
CA ARG A 128 23.41 -26.10 -9.88
C ARG A 128 22.87 -24.83 -10.53
N SER A 129 23.45 -23.69 -10.20
CA SER A 129 23.45 -22.54 -11.11
C SER A 129 24.22 -22.98 -12.35
N PHE A 130 23.60 -22.94 -13.53
CA PHE A 130 24.35 -23.12 -14.78
C PHE A 130 24.98 -21.77 -15.14
N ASP A 131 26.28 -21.77 -15.42
CA ASP A 131 26.86 -20.69 -16.22
C ASP A 131 26.16 -20.77 -17.59
N GLU A 132 25.47 -19.70 -18.01
CA GLU A 132 24.91 -19.62 -19.36
C GLU A 132 26.03 -19.94 -20.37
N MET A 133 25.97 -21.10 -21.02
CA MET A 133 26.86 -21.40 -22.15
C MET A 133 26.38 -20.58 -23.35
N ARG A 134 26.91 -19.37 -23.47
CA ARG A 134 26.72 -18.56 -24.67
C ARG A 134 27.66 -19.03 -25.77
N PRO A 135 27.22 -19.02 -27.04
CA PRO A 135 28.11 -19.25 -28.17
C PRO A 135 29.30 -18.27 -28.12
N PRO A 136 30.50 -18.68 -28.57
CA PRO A 136 31.64 -17.79 -28.61
C PRO A 136 31.34 -16.57 -29.49
N VAL A 137 31.82 -15.41 -29.06
CA VAL A 137 31.68 -14.15 -29.80
C VAL A 137 32.95 -13.94 -30.62
N THR A 138 32.79 -13.68 -31.92
CA THR A 138 33.93 -13.42 -32.81
C THR A 138 33.99 -11.94 -33.16
N LEU A 139 35.03 -11.26 -32.73
CA LEU A 139 35.37 -9.91 -33.19
C LEU A 139 36.00 -10.04 -34.57
N ILE A 140 35.36 -9.50 -35.61
CA ILE A 140 35.82 -9.60 -36.99
C ILE A 140 36.64 -8.36 -37.34
N GLY A 141 37.86 -8.56 -37.86
CA GLY A 141 38.71 -7.47 -38.34
C GLY A 141 39.20 -6.53 -37.24
N CYS A 142 39.65 -7.09 -36.11
CA CYS A 142 40.21 -6.37 -34.98
C CYS A 142 41.56 -5.71 -35.29
N THR A 143 41.82 -4.50 -34.79
CA THR A 143 43.07 -3.74 -35.01
C THR A 143 44.30 -4.33 -34.35
N VAL A 144 44.11 -5.19 -33.35
CA VAL A 144 45.17 -5.83 -32.57
C VAL A 144 44.84 -7.32 -32.45
N SER A 145 45.85 -8.17 -32.27
CA SER A 145 45.67 -9.61 -32.07
C SER A 145 45.50 -10.00 -30.60
N GLU A 146 45.94 -9.14 -29.68
CA GLU A 146 45.95 -9.39 -28.23
C GLU A 146 45.65 -8.10 -27.47
N PHE A 147 44.92 -8.22 -26.36
CA PHE A 147 44.69 -7.18 -25.37
C PHE A 147 44.25 -7.83 -24.05
N THR A 148 44.53 -7.17 -22.93
CA THR A 148 44.19 -7.69 -21.59
C THR A 148 43.43 -6.64 -20.78
N ALA A 149 42.51 -7.10 -19.93
CA ALA A 149 41.80 -6.24 -18.99
C ALA A 149 42.71 -5.84 -17.82
N SER A 150 42.49 -4.66 -17.26
CA SER A 150 43.12 -4.28 -15.98
C SER A 150 42.60 -5.15 -14.83
N GLU A 151 43.49 -5.68 -13.99
CA GLU A 151 43.15 -6.44 -12.78
C GLU A 151 42.64 -5.57 -11.60
N ARG A 152 42.43 -4.26 -11.83
CA ARG A 152 41.99 -3.35 -10.77
C ARG A 152 40.53 -3.64 -10.39
N PRO A 153 40.19 -3.64 -9.09
CA PRO A 153 38.81 -3.74 -8.64
C PRO A 153 37.92 -2.66 -9.27
N GLY A 154 36.73 -3.04 -9.73
CA GLY A 154 35.73 -2.12 -10.31
C GLY A 154 35.94 -1.79 -11.80
N VAL A 155 36.95 -2.36 -12.47
CA VAL A 155 37.09 -2.28 -13.92
C VAL A 155 36.24 -3.38 -14.58
N ARG A 156 35.41 -2.99 -15.55
CA ARG A 156 34.59 -3.90 -16.36
C ARG A 156 34.94 -3.79 -17.84
N MET A 157 34.92 -4.90 -18.55
CA MET A 157 35.13 -4.91 -19.99
C MET A 157 33.81 -4.70 -20.72
N VAL A 158 33.81 -3.83 -21.72
CA VAL A 158 32.63 -3.48 -22.50
C VAL A 158 32.92 -3.56 -23.99
N LEU A 159 31.95 -4.05 -24.74
CA LEU A 159 31.89 -3.94 -26.19
C LEU A 159 30.93 -2.81 -26.55
N ARG A 160 31.40 -1.84 -27.33
CA ARG A 160 30.65 -0.63 -27.67
C ARG A 160 30.42 -0.56 -29.18
N ALA A 161 29.17 -0.36 -29.57
CA ALA A 161 28.81 -0.08 -30.96
C ALA A 161 29.00 1.40 -31.28
N LEU A 162 29.49 1.68 -32.49
CA LEU A 162 29.79 3.00 -32.99
C LEU A 162 28.87 3.37 -34.16
N ASP A 163 28.39 4.62 -34.17
CA ASP A 163 27.73 5.17 -35.34
C ASP A 163 28.71 5.47 -36.49
N ARG A 164 28.18 5.97 -37.61
CA ARG A 164 28.96 6.39 -38.79
C ARG A 164 29.98 7.50 -38.50
N ASP A 165 29.75 8.30 -37.45
CA ASP A 165 30.63 9.37 -37.02
C ASP A 165 31.66 8.89 -35.96
N GLY A 166 31.59 7.62 -35.55
CA GLY A 166 32.44 7.02 -34.54
C GLY A 166 32.03 7.33 -33.09
N ARG A 167 30.80 7.81 -32.87
CA ARG A 167 30.24 7.99 -31.52
C ARG A 167 29.72 6.67 -30.99
N VAL A 168 29.91 6.42 -29.70
CA VAL A 168 29.30 5.27 -29.02
C VAL A 168 27.80 5.46 -28.96
N VAL A 169 27.05 4.48 -29.47
CA VAL A 169 25.57 4.48 -29.47
C VAL A 169 24.96 3.41 -28.59
N ALA A 170 25.70 2.34 -28.31
CA ALA A 170 25.26 1.31 -27.39
C ALA A 170 26.49 0.60 -26.83
N GLU A 171 26.34 -0.01 -25.67
CA GLU A 171 27.38 -0.81 -25.06
C GLU A 171 26.78 -2.00 -24.32
N THR A 172 27.60 -3.03 -24.12
CA THR A 172 27.25 -4.17 -23.27
C THR A 172 28.51 -4.71 -22.61
N GLY A 173 28.36 -5.29 -21.42
CA GLY A 173 29.46 -5.93 -20.70
C GLY A 173 29.91 -7.21 -21.39
N VAL A 174 31.22 -7.45 -21.51
CA VAL A 174 31.77 -8.69 -22.09
C VAL A 174 32.87 -9.28 -21.20
N ARG A 175 33.04 -10.60 -21.24
CA ARG A 175 34.19 -11.28 -20.63
C ARG A 175 35.29 -11.49 -21.67
N LEU A 176 36.55 -11.40 -21.25
CA LEU A 176 37.72 -11.46 -22.15
C LEU A 176 38.52 -12.75 -22.01
N ASP A 177 37.88 -13.87 -22.30
CA ASP A 177 38.56 -15.15 -22.46
C ASP A 177 38.91 -15.36 -23.94
N ILE A 178 40.04 -14.79 -24.41
CA ILE A 178 40.47 -14.94 -25.81
C ILE A 178 40.85 -16.41 -26.06
N VAL A 179 40.06 -17.10 -26.88
CA VAL A 179 40.28 -18.49 -27.27
C VAL A 179 41.30 -18.58 -28.38
N SER A 180 41.18 -17.70 -29.37
CA SER A 180 42.05 -17.70 -30.54
C SER A 180 42.02 -16.36 -31.27
N ALA A 181 43.11 -16.05 -31.96
CA ALA A 181 43.23 -14.88 -32.83
C ALA A 181 43.89 -15.30 -34.15
N HIS A 182 43.27 -14.97 -35.28
CA HIS A 182 43.75 -15.34 -36.61
C HIS A 182 43.75 -14.11 -37.53
N PRO A 183 44.63 -14.03 -38.55
CA PRO A 183 44.56 -12.97 -39.55
C PRO A 183 43.17 -12.92 -40.20
N SER A 184 42.56 -11.73 -40.24
CA SER A 184 41.21 -11.53 -40.75
C SER A 184 41.19 -11.47 -42.28
N ALA A 185 40.12 -12.03 -42.87
CA ALA A 185 39.89 -11.93 -44.31
C ALA A 185 39.48 -10.52 -44.78
N VAL A 186 39.08 -9.63 -43.87
CA VAL A 186 38.53 -8.31 -44.22
C VAL A 186 39.61 -7.24 -44.50
N GLY A 187 40.88 -7.53 -44.23
CA GLY A 187 41.98 -6.63 -44.59
C GLY A 187 43.33 -7.02 -43.97
N PRO A 188 44.45 -6.59 -44.61
CA PRO A 188 45.79 -6.88 -44.09
C PRO A 188 46.04 -6.17 -42.75
N GLY A 189 46.66 -6.88 -41.80
CA GLY A 189 46.98 -6.34 -40.47
C GLY A 189 45.81 -6.32 -39.47
N LEU A 190 44.68 -6.94 -39.81
CA LEU A 190 43.53 -7.12 -38.92
C LEU A 190 43.41 -8.59 -38.48
N PHE A 191 42.72 -8.82 -37.37
CA PHE A 191 42.58 -10.14 -36.75
C PHE A 191 41.13 -10.50 -36.43
N ASP A 192 40.71 -11.73 -36.71
CA ASP A 192 39.47 -12.28 -36.19
C ASP A 192 39.75 -12.93 -34.84
N ILE A 193 39.12 -12.43 -33.78
CA ILE A 193 39.36 -12.87 -32.39
C ILE A 193 38.12 -13.55 -31.85
N VAL A 194 38.28 -14.79 -31.38
CA VAL A 194 37.22 -15.59 -30.76
C VAL A 194 37.32 -15.43 -29.24
N LEU A 195 36.23 -14.98 -28.63
CA LEU A 195 36.04 -14.83 -27.19
C LEU A 195 35.14 -15.95 -26.66
N ASP A 196 35.56 -16.64 -25.59
CA ASP A 196 34.77 -17.67 -24.93
C ASP A 196 33.75 -17.07 -23.96
N GLY A 197 32.60 -17.75 -23.82
CA GLY A 197 31.69 -17.57 -22.69
C GLY A 197 31.36 -16.12 -22.35
N VAL A 198 30.93 -15.32 -23.33
CA VAL A 198 30.53 -13.94 -23.05
C VAL A 198 29.28 -13.95 -22.16
N VAL A 199 29.46 -13.72 -20.86
CA VAL A 199 28.37 -13.32 -19.97
C VAL A 199 28.10 -11.87 -20.29
N LEU A 200 27.07 -11.63 -21.08
CA LEU A 200 26.51 -10.30 -21.23
C LEU A 200 25.86 -10.01 -19.89
N LEU A 201 26.37 -9.01 -19.17
CA LEU A 201 25.77 -8.58 -17.90
C LEU A 201 24.35 -8.00 -18.09
N ASP A 202 23.88 -7.93 -19.34
CA ASP A 202 22.58 -7.40 -19.74
C ASP A 202 21.74 -8.51 -20.42
N GLU A 203 20.48 -8.69 -19.99
CA GLU A 203 19.63 -9.84 -20.33
C GLU A 203 19.00 -9.79 -21.76
N HIS A 204 19.10 -8.66 -22.47
CA HIS A 204 18.23 -8.31 -23.62
C HIS A 204 18.82 -8.54 -25.02
N VAL A 205 19.71 -9.53 -25.13
CA VAL A 205 20.74 -9.54 -26.17
C VAL A 205 20.19 -9.78 -27.59
N PRO A 206 19.34 -10.78 -27.89
CA PRO A 206 18.88 -10.99 -29.27
C PRO A 206 18.07 -9.82 -29.83
N ASP A 207 17.17 -9.28 -29.00
CA ASP A 207 16.28 -8.17 -29.35
C ASP A 207 17.00 -6.82 -29.47
N ALA A 208 18.21 -6.72 -28.92
CA ALA A 208 19.07 -5.55 -29.10
C ALA A 208 19.60 -5.40 -30.55
N ARG A 209 19.75 -6.51 -31.29
CA ARG A 209 20.32 -6.49 -32.66
C ARG A 209 19.62 -5.52 -33.62
N PRO A 210 18.29 -5.57 -33.81
CA PRO A 210 17.61 -4.63 -34.70
C PRO A 210 17.75 -3.18 -34.23
N VAL A 211 17.77 -2.95 -32.91
CA VAL A 211 17.95 -1.60 -32.32
C VAL A 211 19.35 -1.07 -32.61
N TRP A 212 20.39 -1.84 -32.26
CA TRP A 212 21.79 -1.45 -32.48
C TRP A 212 22.06 -1.16 -33.96
N ARG A 213 21.48 -1.95 -34.88
CA ARG A 213 21.62 -1.71 -36.32
C ARG A 213 21.03 -0.37 -36.75
N ILE A 214 19.88 0.04 -36.19
CA ILE A 214 19.29 1.35 -36.49
C ILE A 214 20.18 2.46 -35.96
N TRP A 215 20.59 2.38 -34.69
CA TRP A 215 21.38 3.41 -34.03
C TRP A 215 22.82 3.55 -34.57
N MET A 216 23.42 2.48 -35.10
CA MET A 216 24.72 2.53 -35.78
C MET A 216 24.68 3.34 -37.08
N GLU A 217 23.51 3.56 -37.69
CA GLU A 217 23.39 4.46 -38.84
C GLU A 217 23.34 5.94 -38.44
N GLY A 218 23.21 6.23 -37.14
CA GLY A 218 23.09 7.56 -36.53
C GLY A 218 21.91 7.63 -35.56
N THR A 219 21.79 8.74 -34.82
CA THR A 219 20.63 8.98 -33.94
C THR A 219 19.32 8.94 -34.74
N PRO A 220 18.33 8.12 -34.35
CA PRO A 220 17.06 8.01 -35.07
C PRO A 220 16.31 9.35 -35.17
N THR A 221 15.85 9.70 -36.37
CA THR A 221 15.06 10.92 -36.63
C THR A 221 13.69 10.64 -37.25
N GLU A 222 13.50 9.44 -37.81
CA GLU A 222 12.21 9.00 -38.34
C GLU A 222 11.33 8.44 -37.23
N ARG A 223 10.04 8.79 -37.28
CA ARG A 223 9.05 8.37 -36.29
C ARG A 223 8.74 6.87 -36.36
N ASN A 224 8.37 6.30 -35.22
CA ASN A 224 7.88 4.93 -35.08
C ASN A 224 8.86 3.82 -35.52
N LEU A 225 10.16 4.09 -35.66
CA LEU A 225 11.16 3.05 -35.96
C LEU A 225 11.24 1.96 -34.87
N TRP A 226 10.83 2.29 -33.64
CA TRP A 226 10.73 1.37 -32.53
C TRP A 226 9.45 0.50 -32.55
N ALA A 227 8.42 0.88 -33.32
CA ALA A 227 7.11 0.23 -33.29
C ALA A 227 7.13 -1.26 -33.73
N PRO A 228 7.89 -1.66 -34.78
CA PRO A 228 7.94 -3.06 -35.22
C PRO A 228 8.76 -3.99 -34.30
N LEU A 229 9.43 -3.44 -33.27
CA LEU A 229 10.27 -4.23 -32.36
C LEU A 229 9.43 -5.09 -31.42
N SER A 230 10.05 -6.09 -30.82
CA SER A 230 9.48 -6.81 -29.67
C SER A 230 9.37 -5.87 -28.44
N PRO A 231 8.59 -6.23 -27.40
CA PRO A 231 8.60 -5.49 -26.13
C PRO A 231 10.01 -5.29 -25.56
N ASP A 232 10.86 -6.32 -25.60
CA ASP A 232 12.25 -6.25 -25.14
C ASP A 232 13.10 -5.35 -26.04
N GLY A 233 12.90 -5.41 -27.35
CA GLY A 233 13.55 -4.47 -28.28
C GLY A 233 13.16 -3.01 -28.01
N ARG A 234 11.90 -2.74 -27.64
CA ARG A 234 11.45 -1.39 -27.22
C ARG A 234 12.06 -0.96 -25.89
N MET A 235 12.28 -1.89 -24.97
CA MET A 235 13.02 -1.61 -23.75
C MET A 235 14.48 -1.23 -24.03
N VAL A 236 15.18 -1.97 -24.90
CA VAL A 236 16.54 -1.65 -25.32
C VAL A 236 16.60 -0.30 -26.03
N TRP A 237 15.62 0.02 -26.87
CA TRP A 237 15.50 1.35 -27.50
C TRP A 237 15.42 2.45 -26.44
N LYS A 238 14.57 2.27 -25.42
CA LYS A 238 14.40 3.21 -24.32
C LYS A 238 15.72 3.43 -23.55
N GLU A 239 16.47 2.36 -23.28
CA GLU A 239 17.76 2.43 -22.58
C GLU A 239 18.80 3.21 -23.37
N ILE A 240 18.96 2.90 -24.67
CA ILE A 240 19.89 3.63 -25.54
C ILE A 240 19.49 5.11 -25.66
N ALA A 241 18.18 5.40 -25.81
CA ALA A 241 17.69 6.77 -25.87
C ALA A 241 17.91 7.56 -24.56
N ALA A 242 17.96 6.88 -23.41
CA ALA A 242 18.20 7.49 -22.10
C ALA A 242 19.65 7.97 -21.93
N ASP A 243 20.60 7.32 -22.60
CA ASP A 243 22.01 7.70 -22.63
C ASP A 243 22.34 8.77 -23.69
N ALA A 244 21.43 8.99 -24.65
CA ALA A 244 21.57 10.05 -25.64
C ALA A 244 21.56 11.45 -24.99
N PRO A 245 22.16 12.46 -25.62
CA PRO A 245 22.12 13.83 -25.12
C PRO A 245 20.68 14.27 -24.83
N ARG A 246 20.46 14.79 -23.62
CA ARG A 246 19.12 15.24 -23.19
C ARG A 246 18.62 16.37 -24.08
N VAL A 247 17.44 16.18 -24.65
CA VAL A 247 16.68 17.20 -25.35
C VAL A 247 15.53 17.64 -24.46
N ARG A 248 15.32 18.95 -24.35
CA ARG A 248 14.17 19.48 -23.61
C ARG A 248 12.98 19.64 -24.55
N PRO A 249 11.76 19.29 -24.11
CA PRO A 249 10.56 19.56 -24.87
C PRO A 249 10.34 21.07 -25.01
N THR A 250 9.68 21.46 -26.10
CA THR A 250 9.34 22.85 -26.40
C THR A 250 7.90 23.17 -25.99
N ALA A 251 7.58 24.45 -25.79
CA ALA A 251 6.18 24.86 -25.68
C ALA A 251 5.48 24.72 -27.05
N GLY A 252 4.16 24.53 -27.04
CA GLY A 252 3.36 24.31 -28.25
C GLY A 252 2.66 22.96 -28.30
N VAL A 253 2.10 22.63 -29.45
CA VAL A 253 1.27 21.43 -29.67
C VAL A 253 2.15 20.27 -30.14
N HIS A 254 2.12 19.17 -29.39
CA HIS A 254 2.82 17.93 -29.68
C HIS A 254 1.81 16.81 -29.94
N HIS A 255 1.96 16.15 -31.09
CA HIS A 255 1.09 15.04 -31.48
C HIS A 255 1.76 13.70 -31.13
N VAL A 256 1.09 12.93 -30.28
CA VAL A 256 1.46 11.56 -29.89
C VAL A 256 0.74 10.59 -30.79
N ASP A 257 1.50 9.72 -31.44
CA ASP A 257 0.96 8.59 -32.22
C ASP A 257 0.67 7.41 -31.26
N GLY A 258 -0.58 7.26 -30.86
CA GLY A 258 -1.00 6.20 -29.93
C GLY A 258 -1.25 4.85 -30.59
N ALA A 259 -1.15 4.73 -31.92
CA ALA A 259 -1.43 3.46 -32.63
C ALA A 259 -0.51 2.31 -32.20
N HIS A 260 0.63 2.64 -31.59
CA HIS A 260 1.66 1.70 -31.12
C HIS A 260 1.78 1.63 -29.59
N ALA A 261 0.89 2.29 -28.85
CA ALA A 261 0.86 2.29 -27.40
C ALA A 261 0.17 1.03 -26.83
N THR A 262 0.68 -0.15 -27.21
CA THR A 262 0.07 -1.46 -26.93
C THR A 262 0.61 -2.13 -25.67
N GLU A 263 1.69 -1.63 -25.10
CA GLU A 263 2.26 -2.10 -23.84
C GLU A 263 3.08 -0.98 -23.18
N LYS A 264 3.65 -1.27 -22.00
CA LYS A 264 4.35 -0.29 -21.17
C LYS A 264 5.43 0.51 -21.92
N HIS A 265 6.33 -0.12 -22.67
CA HIS A 265 7.42 0.57 -23.36
C HIS A 265 6.92 1.34 -24.58
N GLY A 266 6.02 0.75 -25.38
CA GLY A 266 5.40 1.42 -26.53
C GLY A 266 4.66 2.70 -26.16
N LEU A 267 3.91 2.68 -25.05
CA LEU A 267 3.23 3.87 -24.51
C LEU A 267 4.24 4.99 -24.21
N HIS A 268 5.34 4.66 -23.53
CA HIS A 268 6.36 5.64 -23.17
C HIS A 268 7.08 6.15 -24.43
N LEU A 269 7.48 5.27 -25.35
CA LEU A 269 8.19 5.67 -26.56
C LEU A 269 7.35 6.58 -27.44
N ALA A 270 6.05 6.34 -27.58
CA ALA A 270 5.14 7.23 -28.29
C ALA A 270 5.13 8.66 -27.69
N LEU A 271 5.05 8.77 -26.37
CA LEU A 271 5.08 10.06 -25.68
C LEU A 271 6.46 10.74 -25.80
N ASN A 272 7.54 9.99 -25.57
CA ASN A 272 8.91 10.52 -25.68
C ASN A 272 9.19 11.03 -27.10
N GLU A 273 8.86 10.24 -28.12
CA GLU A 273 9.05 10.62 -29.51
C GLU A 273 8.28 11.89 -29.88
N ALA A 274 7.06 12.06 -29.38
CA ALA A 274 6.27 13.26 -29.61
C ALA A 274 6.88 14.51 -28.96
N LEU A 275 7.45 14.36 -27.75
CA LEU A 275 7.92 15.47 -26.93
C LEU A 275 9.37 15.87 -27.22
N VAL A 276 10.25 14.89 -27.44
CA VAL A 276 11.71 15.09 -27.56
C VAL A 276 12.33 14.46 -28.80
N GLY A 277 11.56 13.69 -29.60
CA GLY A 277 12.01 13.09 -30.86
C GLY A 277 12.43 11.63 -30.75
N SER A 278 12.51 10.94 -31.90
CA SER A 278 12.64 9.48 -32.03
C SER A 278 13.88 8.84 -31.39
N GLY A 279 14.97 9.60 -31.26
CA GLY A 279 16.23 9.15 -30.64
C GLY A 279 16.49 9.73 -29.26
N HIS A 280 15.48 10.25 -28.56
CA HIS A 280 15.66 10.94 -27.29
C HIS A 280 14.70 10.42 -26.22
N TYR A 281 15.14 10.57 -24.97
CA TYR A 281 14.38 10.20 -23.80
C TYR A 281 14.20 11.39 -22.87
N LEU A 282 12.96 11.60 -22.44
CA LEU A 282 12.55 12.68 -21.56
C LEU A 282 13.00 12.42 -20.10
N GLY A 283 13.33 11.17 -19.75
CA GLY A 283 13.80 10.83 -18.41
C GLY A 283 12.69 10.49 -17.41
N ILE A 284 11.54 10.00 -17.89
CA ILE A 284 10.38 9.62 -17.06
C ILE A 284 10.46 8.14 -16.68
N PRO A 285 10.70 7.75 -15.41
CA PRO A 285 10.46 6.37 -14.98
C PRO A 285 8.96 6.04 -15.01
N TYR A 286 8.61 4.81 -15.40
CA TYR A 286 7.22 4.33 -15.49
C TYR A 286 6.46 4.30 -14.15
N TRP A 287 7.21 4.27 -13.04
CA TRP A 287 6.71 4.34 -11.66
C TRP A 287 6.94 5.71 -11.01
N ALA A 288 7.63 6.63 -11.69
CA ALA A 288 7.97 7.91 -11.10
C ALA A 288 6.84 8.91 -11.29
N ALA A 289 5.94 8.86 -10.32
CA ALA A 289 5.65 10.03 -9.53
C ALA A 289 6.97 10.65 -8.97
N GLY A 290 7.76 11.35 -9.81
CA GLY A 290 8.91 12.18 -9.40
C GLY A 290 8.59 13.69 -9.57
N PRO A 291 9.14 14.61 -8.73
CA PRO A 291 8.56 15.94 -8.60
C PRO A 291 8.53 16.70 -9.95
N PRO A 292 7.52 17.57 -10.17
CA PRO A 292 7.25 18.15 -11.49
C PRO A 292 8.44 18.83 -12.17
N ASP A 293 9.38 19.32 -11.35
CA ASP A 293 10.65 19.93 -11.73
C ASP A 293 11.67 18.94 -12.33
N LEU A 294 11.57 17.63 -12.07
CA LEU A 294 12.42 16.61 -12.69
C LEU A 294 12.19 16.49 -14.20
N TRP A 295 11.00 16.79 -14.70
CA TRP A 295 10.66 16.63 -16.12
C TRP A 295 10.99 17.87 -16.95
N GLY A 296 11.08 19.04 -16.30
CA GLY A 296 11.41 20.30 -16.95
C GLY A 296 10.48 20.68 -18.11
N LEU A 297 9.22 20.22 -18.06
CA LEU A 297 8.21 20.50 -19.09
C LEU A 297 7.88 22.00 -19.10
N PRO A 298 7.97 22.67 -20.26
CA PRO A 298 7.71 24.10 -20.32
C PRO A 298 6.21 24.41 -20.20
N PRO A 299 5.83 25.56 -19.60
CA PRO A 299 4.45 26.02 -19.62
C PRO A 299 3.99 26.26 -21.06
N GLY A 300 2.69 26.05 -21.32
CA GLY A 300 2.11 26.20 -22.67
C GLY A 300 2.37 25.02 -23.62
N LEU A 301 2.77 23.87 -23.08
CA LEU A 301 2.83 22.61 -23.81
C LEU A 301 1.44 21.96 -23.85
N THR A 302 1.04 21.50 -25.03
CA THR A 302 -0.22 20.77 -25.27
C THR A 302 0.09 19.45 -25.95
N VAL A 303 -0.55 18.37 -25.49
CA VAL A 303 -0.48 17.04 -26.08
C VAL A 303 -1.80 16.73 -26.79
N VAL A 304 -1.71 16.32 -28.05
CA VAL A 304 -2.81 15.73 -28.82
C VAL A 304 -2.50 14.25 -28.99
N TRP A 305 -3.29 13.40 -28.35
CA TRP A 305 -3.10 11.95 -28.38
C TRP A 305 -3.97 11.31 -29.46
N HIS A 306 -3.34 10.77 -30.49
CA HIS A 306 -4.00 10.03 -31.56
C HIS A 306 -4.26 8.58 -31.15
N ASP A 307 -5.37 8.01 -31.58
CA ASP A 307 -5.75 6.61 -31.33
C ASP A 307 -5.71 6.18 -29.84
N PRO A 308 -6.29 6.96 -28.91
CA PRO A 308 -6.25 6.65 -27.48
C PRO A 308 -6.90 5.30 -27.12
N GLY A 309 -7.77 4.78 -27.99
CA GLY A 309 -8.43 3.48 -27.81
C GLY A 309 -7.45 2.33 -27.67
N VAL A 310 -6.30 2.37 -28.36
CA VAL A 310 -5.28 1.31 -28.31
C VAL A 310 -4.71 1.18 -26.89
N ALA A 311 -4.32 2.31 -26.29
CA ALA A 311 -3.78 2.32 -24.94
C ALA A 311 -4.86 2.06 -23.87
N LEU A 312 -6.09 2.53 -24.09
CA LEU A 312 -7.23 2.24 -23.19
C LEU A 312 -7.58 0.77 -23.15
N GLU A 313 -7.42 0.04 -24.26
CA GLU A 313 -7.68 -1.40 -24.32
C GLU A 313 -6.50 -2.20 -23.73
N ALA A 314 -5.27 -1.84 -24.11
CA ALA A 314 -4.11 -2.66 -23.79
C ALA A 314 -3.49 -2.39 -22.41
N VAL A 315 -3.43 -1.12 -21.99
CA VAL A 315 -2.78 -0.67 -20.76
C VAL A 315 -3.55 0.49 -20.07
N PRO A 316 -4.85 0.31 -19.76
CA PRO A 316 -5.72 1.39 -19.27
C PRO A 316 -5.18 2.12 -18.05
N ASP A 317 -4.67 1.39 -17.06
CA ASP A 317 -4.22 1.97 -15.78
C ASP A 317 -2.97 2.82 -15.96
N LEU A 318 -1.98 2.27 -16.69
CA LEU A 318 -0.74 2.98 -16.98
C LEU A 318 -1.00 4.20 -17.86
N PHE A 319 -1.84 4.05 -18.90
CA PHE A 319 -2.21 5.16 -19.77
C PHE A 319 -2.89 6.27 -18.97
N PHE A 320 -3.87 5.92 -18.13
CA PHE A 320 -4.57 6.89 -17.31
C PHE A 320 -3.63 7.57 -16.30
N GLY A 321 -2.67 6.84 -15.73
CA GLY A 321 -1.61 7.39 -14.87
C GLY A 321 -0.77 8.45 -15.59
N VAL A 322 -0.33 8.18 -16.83
CA VAL A 322 0.42 9.14 -17.65
C VAL A 322 -0.41 10.40 -17.92
N LEU A 323 -1.69 10.25 -18.29
CA LEU A 323 -2.58 11.37 -18.58
C LEU A 323 -2.85 12.24 -17.34
N LYS A 324 -3.08 11.61 -16.18
CA LYS A 324 -3.20 12.28 -14.88
C LYS A 324 -1.95 13.09 -14.57
N TYR A 325 -0.77 12.52 -14.78
CA TYR A 325 0.49 13.21 -14.57
C TYR A 325 0.61 14.46 -15.45
N LEU A 326 0.40 14.32 -16.77
CA LEU A 326 0.47 15.45 -17.71
C LEU A 326 -0.44 16.59 -17.25
N ARG A 327 -1.72 16.29 -16.99
CA ARG A 327 -2.71 17.27 -16.52
C ARG A 327 -2.30 17.94 -15.20
N ARG A 328 -1.77 17.18 -14.24
CA ARG A 328 -1.28 17.71 -12.95
C ARG A 328 -0.12 18.69 -13.12
N THR A 329 0.73 18.49 -14.12
CA THR A 329 1.82 19.43 -14.45
C THR A 329 1.37 20.64 -15.26
N GLY A 330 0.06 20.80 -15.47
CA GLY A 330 -0.52 21.92 -16.22
C GLY A 330 -0.44 21.75 -17.74
N ILE A 331 -0.16 20.54 -18.23
CA ILE A 331 -0.18 20.23 -19.66
C ILE A 331 -1.62 19.97 -20.12
N ASP A 332 -2.02 20.67 -21.17
CA ASP A 332 -3.29 20.38 -21.82
C ASP A 332 -3.21 19.10 -22.64
N VAL A 333 -4.19 18.22 -22.47
CA VAL A 333 -4.27 16.94 -23.17
C VAL A 333 -5.60 16.86 -23.91
N SER A 334 -5.55 16.59 -25.21
CA SER A 334 -6.70 16.36 -26.07
C SER A 334 -6.53 15.07 -26.86
N PHE A 335 -7.62 14.56 -27.45
CA PHE A 335 -7.66 13.24 -28.06
C PHE A 335 -8.23 13.28 -29.48
N GLU A 336 -7.64 12.48 -30.38
CA GLU A 336 -8.11 12.28 -31.75
C GLU A 336 -8.24 10.77 -32.05
N PRO A 337 -9.45 10.23 -32.34
CA PRO A 337 -10.74 10.92 -32.28
C PRO A 337 -11.08 11.37 -30.86
N SER A 338 -11.96 12.38 -30.76
CA SER A 338 -12.41 12.91 -29.48
C SER A 338 -13.01 11.82 -28.58
N THR A 339 -12.56 11.78 -27.33
CA THR A 339 -13.07 10.89 -26.27
C THR A 339 -13.61 11.73 -25.10
N PRO A 340 -14.88 12.20 -25.17
CA PRO A 340 -15.46 13.05 -24.13
C PRO A 340 -15.43 12.41 -22.74
N ASP A 341 -15.76 11.11 -22.66
CA ASP A 341 -15.77 10.38 -21.39
C ASP A 341 -14.39 10.39 -20.70
N LEU A 342 -13.31 10.19 -21.47
CA LEU A 342 -11.95 10.23 -20.94
C LEU A 342 -11.55 11.65 -20.50
N THR A 343 -11.94 12.65 -21.29
CA THR A 343 -11.67 14.07 -21.00
C THR A 343 -12.39 14.53 -19.73
N ASP A 344 -13.66 14.16 -19.57
CA ASP A 344 -14.46 14.44 -18.39
C ASP A 344 -13.89 13.73 -17.16
N ARG A 345 -13.48 12.47 -17.31
CA ARG A 345 -12.88 11.68 -16.22
C ARG A 345 -11.56 12.30 -15.73
N LEU A 346 -10.69 12.76 -16.65
CA LEU A 346 -9.46 13.47 -16.29
C LEU A 346 -9.74 14.80 -15.59
N SER A 347 -10.71 15.57 -16.09
CA SER A 347 -11.07 16.87 -15.52
C SER A 347 -11.59 16.72 -14.09
N ARG A 348 -12.48 15.75 -13.85
CA ARG A 348 -12.98 15.43 -12.50
C ARG A 348 -11.85 15.04 -11.55
N TRP A 349 -10.86 14.29 -12.02
CA TRP A 349 -9.72 13.90 -11.18
C TRP A 349 -8.85 15.10 -10.80
N VAL A 350 -8.55 16.00 -11.73
CA VAL A 350 -7.80 17.24 -11.43
C VAL A 350 -8.56 18.10 -10.42
N ASP A 351 -9.87 18.26 -10.62
CA ASP A 351 -10.72 19.01 -9.70
C ASP A 351 -10.74 18.37 -8.30
N LEU A 352 -10.85 17.04 -8.22
CA LEU A 352 -10.80 16.29 -6.96
C LEU A 352 -9.48 16.51 -6.24
N GLY A 353 -8.34 16.37 -6.92
CA GLY A 353 -7.03 16.59 -6.32
C GLY A 353 -6.84 18.01 -5.83
N ALA A 354 -7.30 19.01 -6.59
CA ALA A 354 -7.29 20.40 -6.15
C ALA A 354 -8.18 20.64 -4.92
N MET A 355 -9.32 19.94 -4.79
CA MET A 355 -10.17 20.01 -3.59
C MET A 355 -9.50 19.34 -2.39
N VAL A 356 -8.84 18.20 -2.58
CA VAL A 356 -8.07 17.53 -1.51
C VAL A 356 -6.93 18.42 -1.03
N ASP A 357 -6.17 19.04 -1.92
CA ASP A 357 -5.10 19.98 -1.56
C ASP A 357 -5.63 21.14 -0.69
N ARG A 358 -6.78 21.72 -1.06
CA ARG A 358 -7.40 22.80 -0.27
C ARG A 358 -7.94 22.29 1.07
N TRP A 359 -8.53 21.10 1.09
CA TRP A 359 -8.95 20.46 2.33
C TRP A 359 -7.77 20.20 3.27
N ILE A 360 -6.63 19.71 2.76
CA ILE A 360 -5.42 19.45 3.55
C ILE A 360 -4.83 20.76 4.08
N ALA A 361 -4.68 21.78 3.23
CA ALA A 361 -4.19 23.09 3.63
C ALA A 361 -5.06 23.72 4.73
N GLY A 362 -6.37 23.57 4.61
CA GLY A 362 -7.35 24.00 5.61
C GLY A 362 -7.44 23.08 6.83
N SER A 363 -6.96 21.85 6.76
CA SER A 363 -6.95 20.95 7.91
C SER A 363 -5.86 21.40 8.89
N ALA A 364 -6.21 21.55 10.17
CA ALA A 364 -5.24 21.96 11.21
C ALA A 364 -4.11 20.93 11.47
N TRP A 365 -3.97 19.89 10.64
CA TRP A 365 -2.83 18.97 10.64
C TRP A 365 -1.52 19.73 10.45
N THR A 366 -1.50 20.74 9.58
CA THR A 366 -0.35 21.62 9.33
C THR A 366 0.08 22.46 10.54
N SER A 367 -0.75 22.56 11.59
CA SER A 367 -0.45 23.32 12.81
C SER A 367 0.08 22.47 13.97
N THR A 368 -0.02 21.13 13.89
CA THR A 368 0.35 20.20 14.97
C THR A 368 1.22 19.02 14.53
N ALA A 369 1.27 18.72 13.24
CA ALA A 369 2.02 17.63 12.63
C ALA A 369 2.95 18.19 11.54
N GLY A 370 4.11 17.57 11.34
CA GLY A 370 4.90 17.83 10.13
C GLY A 370 4.15 17.23 8.93
N SER A 371 4.18 17.91 7.79
CA SER A 371 3.59 17.40 6.56
C SER A 371 4.45 17.75 5.36
N ASP A 372 4.69 16.78 4.50
CA ASP A 372 5.35 17.00 3.21
C ASP A 372 4.40 16.65 2.09
N ARG A 373 4.28 17.58 1.14
CA ARG A 373 3.61 17.28 -0.13
C ARG A 373 4.59 16.51 -1.00
N VAL A 374 4.35 15.22 -1.13
CA VAL A 374 5.14 14.33 -1.98
C VAL A 374 4.26 13.95 -3.15
N MET A 375 4.53 14.54 -4.31
CA MET A 375 3.94 14.08 -5.58
C MET A 375 2.43 14.27 -5.72
N ASP A 376 1.70 13.18 -5.59
CA ASP A 376 0.26 12.99 -5.66
C ASP A 376 -0.32 12.64 -4.29
N ASN A 377 0.48 12.77 -3.24
CA ASN A 377 0.06 12.52 -1.88
C ASN A 377 0.64 13.54 -0.90
N TRP A 378 0.03 13.55 0.25
CA TRP A 378 0.51 14.26 1.42
C TRP A 378 0.88 13.23 2.48
N GLN A 379 2.10 13.34 2.98
CA GLN A 379 2.63 12.48 4.01
C GLN A 379 2.65 13.26 5.31
N PHE A 380 2.11 12.67 6.37
CA PHE A 380 2.01 13.30 7.67
C PHE A 380 2.77 12.50 8.73
N TRP A 381 3.47 13.23 9.61
CA TRP A 381 4.33 12.68 10.65
C TRP A 381 3.88 13.18 12.04
N ASN A 382 3.83 12.29 13.04
CA ASN A 382 3.50 12.66 14.43
C ASN A 382 4.50 12.05 15.43
N GLY A 383 4.84 12.82 16.47
CA GLY A 383 5.61 12.37 17.63
C GLY A 383 7.14 12.52 17.51
N PRO A 384 7.88 12.29 18.61
CA PRO A 384 9.33 12.53 18.71
C PRO A 384 10.21 11.60 17.84
N GLN A 385 9.62 10.61 17.16
CA GLN A 385 10.30 9.68 16.25
C GLN A 385 10.01 9.94 14.76
N GLU A 386 9.26 10.99 14.40
CA GLU A 386 9.00 11.41 12.99
C GLU A 386 8.47 10.28 12.07
N ARG A 387 7.66 9.33 12.58
CA ARG A 387 7.09 8.25 11.75
C ARG A 387 5.87 8.72 10.96
N GLU A 388 5.78 8.31 9.69
CA GLU A 388 4.63 8.56 8.79
C GLU A 388 3.40 7.82 9.35
N TYR A 389 2.33 8.54 9.66
CA TYR A 389 1.11 7.92 10.19
C TYR A 389 -0.08 8.00 9.23
N ASP A 390 -0.09 8.95 8.29
CA ASP A 390 -1.14 9.04 7.28
C ASP A 390 -0.55 9.52 5.95
N ARG A 391 -1.00 8.88 4.88
CA ARG A 391 -0.73 9.21 3.49
C ARG A 391 -2.05 9.47 2.81
N ILE A 392 -2.30 10.73 2.49
CA ILE A 392 -3.54 11.17 1.85
C ILE A 392 -3.25 11.43 0.38
N LEU A 393 -3.83 10.62 -0.50
CA LEU A 393 -3.67 10.81 -1.94
C LEU A 393 -4.55 11.98 -2.42
N THR A 394 -4.06 12.76 -3.39
CA THR A 394 -4.82 13.81 -4.06
C THR A 394 -5.73 13.24 -5.15
N GLY A 395 -6.29 12.04 -4.93
CA GLY A 395 -7.07 11.24 -5.88
C GLY A 395 -6.63 9.77 -5.90
N ASP A 396 -7.09 8.99 -6.86
CA ASP A 396 -6.74 7.57 -7.02
C ASP A 396 -5.64 7.33 -8.08
N ALA A 397 -4.64 8.22 -8.13
CA ALA A 397 -3.43 7.93 -8.90
C ALA A 397 -2.54 6.95 -8.12
N ASP A 398 -1.96 5.97 -8.81
CA ASP A 398 -0.98 4.99 -8.28
C ASP A 398 -1.32 4.35 -6.90
N VAL A 399 -2.60 4.02 -6.68
CA VAL A 399 -3.04 3.32 -5.46
C VAL A 399 -2.26 2.02 -5.25
N VAL A 400 -1.93 1.31 -6.34
CA VAL A 400 -1.15 0.06 -6.31
C VAL A 400 0.21 0.30 -5.67
N GLY A 401 1.02 1.23 -6.20
CA GLY A 401 2.36 1.50 -5.69
C GLY A 401 2.35 1.95 -4.23
N HIS A 402 1.39 2.80 -3.85
CA HIS A 402 1.26 3.22 -2.45
C HIS A 402 0.83 2.09 -1.52
N ALA A 403 -0.11 1.24 -1.94
CA ALA A 403 -0.58 0.12 -1.14
C ALA A 403 0.52 -0.93 -0.93
N GLU A 404 1.27 -1.27 -1.99
CA GLU A 404 2.41 -2.18 -1.92
C GLU A 404 3.53 -1.62 -1.04
N ASN A 405 3.82 -0.32 -1.12
CA ASN A 405 4.78 0.36 -0.26
C ASN A 405 4.39 0.31 1.22
N ILE A 406 3.12 0.55 1.55
CA ILE A 406 2.63 0.50 2.94
C ILE A 406 2.59 -0.95 3.45
N ALA A 407 2.22 -1.90 2.60
CA ALA A 407 2.19 -3.33 2.95
C ALA A 407 3.59 -3.90 3.23
N SER A 408 4.60 -3.44 2.50
CA SER A 408 6.01 -3.83 2.66
C SER A 408 6.77 -2.99 3.70
N GLY A 409 6.26 -1.81 4.05
CA GLY A 409 6.89 -0.87 4.97
C GLY A 409 6.82 -1.26 6.45
N PHE A 410 7.62 -0.58 7.26
CA PHE A 410 7.72 -0.84 8.71
C PHE A 410 6.83 0.09 9.56
N SER A 411 6.36 1.23 9.05
CA SER A 411 5.54 2.22 9.78
C SER A 411 4.03 1.93 9.74
N GLU A 412 3.33 2.20 10.85
CA GLU A 412 1.87 2.14 10.93
C GLU A 412 1.26 3.32 10.17
N THR A 413 1.26 3.22 8.84
CA THR A 413 0.84 4.29 7.95
C THR A 413 -0.53 3.97 7.39
N TRP A 414 -1.47 4.90 7.57
CA TRP A 414 -2.79 4.87 6.93
C TRP A 414 -2.68 5.39 5.49
N LEU A 415 -3.47 4.78 4.59
CA LEU A 415 -3.65 5.21 3.21
C LEU A 415 -5.07 5.74 3.06
N THR A 416 -5.21 7.04 2.79
CA THR A 416 -6.48 7.71 2.59
C THR A 416 -6.62 8.09 1.11
N VAL A 417 -7.63 7.53 0.44
CA VAL A 417 -7.84 7.65 -1.01
C VAL A 417 -9.24 8.19 -1.31
N PRO A 418 -9.38 9.50 -1.59
CA PRO A 418 -10.57 10.06 -2.21
C PRO A 418 -10.73 9.52 -3.64
N THR A 419 -11.88 8.94 -3.95
CA THR A 419 -12.13 8.29 -5.26
C THR A 419 -13.61 8.27 -5.63
N ASP A 420 -13.89 8.30 -6.93
CA ASP A 420 -15.22 8.04 -7.51
C ASP A 420 -15.47 6.53 -7.78
N SER A 421 -14.46 5.69 -7.56
CA SER A 421 -14.48 4.23 -7.81
C SER A 421 -14.03 3.45 -6.57
N PRO A 422 -14.73 3.58 -5.42
CA PRO A 422 -14.31 2.99 -4.15
C PRO A 422 -14.12 1.48 -4.23
N ASP A 423 -14.97 0.76 -4.96
CA ASP A 423 -14.87 -0.71 -5.08
C ASP A 423 -13.58 -1.17 -5.77
N GLU A 424 -13.07 -0.38 -6.73
CA GLU A 424 -11.81 -0.66 -7.41
C GLU A 424 -10.62 -0.42 -6.48
N VAL A 425 -10.63 0.73 -5.80
CA VAL A 425 -9.61 1.06 -4.80
C VAL A 425 -9.59 0.02 -3.68
N ILE A 426 -10.75 -0.41 -3.16
CA ILE A 426 -10.87 -1.46 -2.15
C ILE A 426 -10.22 -2.75 -2.64
N ARG A 427 -10.55 -3.23 -3.84
CA ARG A 427 -9.93 -4.44 -4.41
C ARG A 427 -8.42 -4.31 -4.51
N THR A 428 -7.92 -3.15 -4.92
CA THR A 428 -6.48 -2.89 -5.07
C THR A 428 -5.74 -2.91 -3.73
N VAL A 429 -6.25 -2.20 -2.72
CA VAL A 429 -5.60 -2.16 -1.40
C VAL A 429 -5.69 -3.50 -0.68
N GLU A 430 -6.80 -4.23 -0.82
CA GLU A 430 -6.95 -5.58 -0.27
C GLU A 430 -6.03 -6.58 -0.95
N LYS A 431 -5.83 -6.48 -2.28
CA LYS A 431 -4.86 -7.31 -3.01
C LYS A 431 -3.43 -7.10 -2.52
N ALA A 432 -3.09 -5.87 -2.12
CA ALA A 432 -1.80 -5.56 -1.50
C ALA A 432 -1.68 -6.05 -0.03
N GLY A 433 -2.77 -6.57 0.57
CA GLY A 433 -2.78 -7.07 1.95
C GLY A 433 -3.16 -6.03 3.01
N LEU A 434 -3.70 -4.87 2.60
CA LEU A 434 -4.23 -3.86 3.53
C LEU A 434 -5.69 -4.17 3.88
N ALA A 435 -6.12 -3.71 5.06
CA ALA A 435 -7.50 -3.79 5.51
C ALA A 435 -8.16 -2.41 5.40
N VAL A 436 -9.38 -2.37 4.90
CA VAL A 436 -10.18 -1.15 4.71
C VAL A 436 -11.13 -0.95 5.90
N ARG A 437 -11.20 0.27 6.42
CA ARG A 437 -12.22 0.64 7.44
C ARG A 437 -13.50 1.15 6.78
N SER A 438 -14.53 1.45 7.58
CA SER A 438 -15.80 2.00 7.08
C SER A 438 -15.55 3.22 6.19
N LEU A 439 -16.20 3.24 5.01
CA LEU A 439 -16.04 4.32 4.04
C LEU A 439 -16.43 5.67 4.64
N GLU A 440 -15.63 6.68 4.30
CA GLU A 440 -15.97 8.07 4.54
C GLU A 440 -16.43 8.75 3.24
N THR A 441 -17.04 9.92 3.35
CA THR A 441 -17.52 10.68 2.19
C THR A 441 -16.89 12.06 2.17
N PHE A 442 -16.22 12.43 1.07
CA PHE A 442 -15.74 13.80 0.89
C PHE A 442 -16.92 14.67 0.47
N MET A 443 -17.17 15.77 1.19
CA MET A 443 -18.32 16.62 1.01
C MET A 443 -17.94 18.10 0.87
N ARG A 444 -18.72 18.83 0.09
CA ARG A 444 -18.65 20.29 -0.03
C ARG A 444 -19.98 20.97 0.25
N ARG A 445 -19.92 22.25 0.62
CA ARG A 445 -21.09 23.13 0.72
C ARG A 445 -20.69 24.60 0.66
N SER A 446 -21.54 25.45 0.07
CA SER A 446 -21.46 26.90 0.35
C SER A 446 -21.79 27.17 1.83
N LEU A 447 -20.98 28.02 2.47
CA LEU A 447 -21.16 28.41 3.87
C LEU A 447 -22.03 29.66 4.03
N THR A 448 -22.17 30.47 2.98
CA THR A 448 -22.89 31.75 3.05
C THR A 448 -24.37 31.59 3.38
N ASP A 449 -24.97 30.45 3.03
CA ASP A 449 -26.36 30.11 3.31
C ASP A 449 -26.49 28.94 4.29
N HIS A 450 -25.40 28.59 5.01
CA HIS A 450 -25.42 27.45 5.91
C HIS A 450 -26.46 27.64 7.01
N PRO A 451 -27.32 26.64 7.30
CA PRO A 451 -28.30 26.74 8.37
C PRO A 451 -27.60 26.94 9.72
N ALA A 452 -27.95 27.99 10.44
CA ALA A 452 -27.41 28.33 11.75
C ALA A 452 -28.51 28.33 12.82
N PRO A 453 -29.00 27.14 13.23
CA PRO A 453 -30.03 27.06 14.25
C PRO A 453 -29.53 27.61 15.59
N GLU A 454 -30.41 28.28 16.32
CA GLU A 454 -30.11 28.71 17.68
C GLU A 454 -29.97 27.52 18.64
N PRO A 455 -29.10 27.62 19.66
CA PRO A 455 -29.01 26.61 20.70
C PRO A 455 -30.37 26.45 21.41
N PRO A 456 -30.82 25.23 21.72
CA PRO A 456 -32.00 25.03 22.56
C PRO A 456 -31.82 25.68 23.94
N ASP A 457 -32.94 26.00 24.61
CA ASP A 457 -32.93 26.54 25.97
C ASP A 457 -32.08 25.69 26.92
N GLY A 458 -31.26 26.36 27.73
CA GLY A 458 -30.35 25.71 28.68
C GLY A 458 -28.95 25.40 28.13
N TYR A 459 -28.69 25.68 26.85
CA TYR A 459 -27.36 25.59 26.25
C TYR A 459 -26.75 26.96 25.97
N ALA A 460 -25.48 27.14 26.32
CA ALA A 460 -24.70 28.33 26.01
C ALA A 460 -23.66 28.02 24.93
N VAL A 461 -23.43 28.94 23.99
CA VAL A 461 -22.42 28.80 22.94
C VAL A 461 -21.22 29.68 23.28
N GLU A 462 -20.04 29.08 23.33
CA GLU A 462 -18.77 29.76 23.44
C GLU A 462 -17.99 29.63 22.13
N VAL A 463 -17.37 30.72 21.69
CA VAL A 463 -16.57 30.77 20.46
C VAL A 463 -15.18 31.30 20.79
N THR A 464 -14.15 30.50 20.48
CA THR A 464 -12.75 30.88 20.62
C THR A 464 -12.12 30.99 19.24
N ARG A 465 -11.30 32.02 19.00
CA ARG A 465 -10.59 32.22 17.73
C ARG A 465 -9.10 32.26 18.00
N LYS A 466 -8.34 31.40 17.35
CA LYS A 466 -6.88 31.33 17.45
C LYS A 466 -6.29 31.11 16.06
N ASP A 467 -5.57 32.12 15.58
CA ASP A 467 -5.00 32.14 14.22
C ASP A 467 -6.09 31.87 13.16
N ALA A 468 -5.87 30.91 12.27
CA ALA A 468 -6.85 30.50 11.26
C ALA A 468 -7.93 29.55 11.80
N VAL A 469 -7.87 29.14 13.08
CA VAL A 469 -8.75 28.12 13.67
C VAL A 469 -9.79 28.77 14.59
N ILE A 470 -11.04 28.41 14.36
CA ILE A 470 -12.19 28.82 15.15
C ILE A 470 -12.74 27.59 15.86
N GLU A 471 -12.91 27.68 17.17
CA GLU A 471 -13.48 26.65 18.02
C GLU A 471 -14.85 27.08 18.52
N VAL A 472 -15.81 26.16 18.49
CA VAL A 472 -17.13 26.35 19.06
C VAL A 472 -17.35 25.27 20.10
N ARG A 473 -17.77 25.68 21.30
CA ARG A 473 -18.18 24.80 22.39
C ARG A 473 -19.61 25.15 22.78
N VAL A 474 -20.45 24.14 22.91
CA VAL A 474 -21.81 24.27 23.42
C VAL A 474 -21.83 23.66 24.81
N LEU A 475 -22.21 24.44 25.81
CA LEU A 475 -22.18 24.06 27.22
C LEU A 475 -23.59 23.82 27.76
N SER A 476 -23.76 22.81 28.60
CA SER A 476 -24.92 22.61 29.47
C SER A 476 -24.49 22.94 30.91
N GLY A 477 -24.75 24.18 31.35
CA GLY A 477 -24.16 24.71 32.59
C GLY A 477 -22.65 24.92 32.44
N ARG A 478 -21.83 24.10 33.14
CA ARG A 478 -20.34 24.12 33.02
C ARG A 478 -19.77 22.94 32.24
N ALA A 479 -20.60 21.95 31.90
CA ALA A 479 -20.17 20.76 31.18
C ALA A 479 -20.26 21.00 29.67
N GLU A 480 -19.28 20.50 28.93
CA GLU A 480 -19.30 20.53 27.47
C GLU A 480 -20.32 19.53 26.94
N ALA A 481 -21.27 20.01 26.14
CA ALA A 481 -22.32 19.22 25.54
C ALA A 481 -22.03 18.85 24.08
N ALA A 482 -21.46 19.79 23.31
CA ALA A 482 -20.99 19.58 21.95
C ALA A 482 -19.82 20.51 21.65
N SER A 483 -18.98 20.14 20.70
CA SER A 483 -17.88 21.00 20.26
C SER A 483 -17.52 20.73 18.81
N GLY A 484 -16.79 21.66 18.22
CA GLY A 484 -16.25 21.53 16.88
C GLY A 484 -15.24 22.61 16.57
N LEU A 485 -14.41 22.35 15.57
CA LEU A 485 -13.39 23.27 15.08
C LEU A 485 -13.64 23.53 13.60
N ILE A 486 -13.27 24.71 13.12
CA ILE A 486 -13.20 25.02 11.69
C ILE A 486 -11.96 25.86 11.44
N ALA A 487 -11.22 25.52 10.41
CA ALA A 487 -10.04 26.27 10.00
C ALA A 487 -10.31 26.94 8.65
N VAL A 488 -9.96 28.22 8.54
CA VAL A 488 -10.23 29.07 7.36
C VAL A 488 -8.95 29.29 6.59
N VAL A 489 -8.91 28.91 5.32
CA VAL A 489 -7.76 29.07 4.42
C VAL A 489 -8.22 29.63 3.08
N GLY A 490 -7.85 30.88 2.81
CA GLY A 490 -8.36 31.60 1.64
C GLY A 490 -9.88 31.73 1.69
N SER A 491 -10.56 31.27 0.65
CA SER A 491 -12.03 31.24 0.58
C SER A 491 -12.63 29.92 1.06
N ASP A 492 -11.82 28.93 1.44
CA ASP A 492 -12.30 27.63 1.92
C ASP A 492 -12.25 27.57 3.45
N ALA A 493 -13.12 26.75 4.04
CA ALA A 493 -13.07 26.41 5.46
C ALA A 493 -13.33 24.92 5.70
N VAL A 494 -12.55 24.35 6.63
CA VAL A 494 -12.51 22.91 6.87
C VAL A 494 -12.96 22.60 8.29
N PRO A 495 -14.23 22.18 8.49
CA PRO A 495 -14.71 21.78 9.81
C PRO A 495 -14.14 20.42 10.20
N ARG A 496 -13.86 20.25 11.49
CA ARG A 496 -13.34 18.99 12.06
C ARG A 496 -13.79 18.81 13.52
N ARG A 497 -13.68 17.56 13.99
CA ARG A 497 -13.94 17.18 15.40
C ARG A 497 -15.30 17.68 15.89
N VAL A 498 -16.30 17.68 15.01
CA VAL A 498 -17.67 18.03 15.38
C VAL A 498 -18.24 16.85 16.14
N THR A 499 -18.36 17.01 17.45
CA THR A 499 -18.79 15.96 18.35
C THR A 499 -19.93 16.44 19.22
N THR A 500 -20.78 15.51 19.64
CA THR A 500 -21.80 15.77 20.65
C THR A 500 -21.71 14.65 21.68
N THR A 501 -21.56 15.04 22.94
CA THR A 501 -21.53 14.09 24.06
C THR A 501 -22.79 13.24 24.08
N ALA A 502 -22.64 11.98 24.49
CA ALA A 502 -23.70 10.98 24.56
C ALA A 502 -25.02 11.53 25.14
N GLU A 503 -24.95 12.15 26.32
CA GLU A 503 -26.11 12.68 27.07
C GLU A 503 -26.92 13.74 26.32
N HIS A 504 -26.28 14.41 25.35
CA HIS A 504 -26.82 15.56 24.65
C HIS A 504 -27.02 15.33 23.14
N ARG A 505 -26.81 14.10 22.65
CA ARG A 505 -27.08 13.75 21.24
C ARG A 505 -28.57 13.85 20.91
N ARG A 506 -28.89 13.92 19.61
CA ARG A 506 -30.25 14.05 19.05
C ARG A 506 -31.02 15.31 19.49
N ARG A 507 -30.38 16.26 20.20
CA ARG A 507 -30.95 17.57 20.58
C ARG A 507 -30.64 18.69 19.59
N GLY A 508 -30.12 18.36 18.41
CA GLY A 508 -29.76 19.33 17.37
C GLY A 508 -28.42 20.07 17.59
N LEU A 509 -27.68 19.77 18.67
CA LEU A 509 -26.45 20.51 19.01
C LEU A 509 -25.35 20.42 17.94
N GLY A 510 -25.20 19.29 17.25
CA GLY A 510 -24.28 19.20 16.11
C GLY A 510 -24.63 20.16 14.97
N SER A 511 -25.92 20.41 14.73
CA SER A 511 -26.37 21.42 13.76
C SER A 511 -26.07 22.85 14.24
N VAL A 512 -26.20 23.10 15.55
CA VAL A 512 -25.83 24.40 16.16
C VAL A 512 -24.33 24.64 16.01
N VAL A 513 -23.50 23.66 16.38
CA VAL A 513 -22.03 23.75 16.24
C VAL A 513 -21.65 24.04 14.79
N MET A 514 -22.10 23.24 13.83
CA MET A 514 -21.80 23.45 12.41
C MET A 514 -22.28 24.81 11.90
N GLY A 515 -23.48 25.23 12.32
CA GLY A 515 -24.05 26.52 11.93
C GLY A 515 -23.29 27.72 12.46
N VAL A 516 -22.87 27.66 13.74
CA VAL A 516 -22.01 28.69 14.34
C VAL A 516 -20.65 28.70 13.66
N LEU A 517 -20.00 27.54 13.50
CA LEU A 517 -18.71 27.43 12.81
C LEU A 517 -18.77 28.04 11.39
N ALA A 518 -19.80 27.70 10.61
CA ALA A 518 -20.00 28.23 9.28
C ALA A 518 -20.16 29.76 9.28
N ARG A 519 -20.99 30.31 10.18
CA ARG A 519 -21.17 31.76 10.31
C ARG A 519 -19.87 32.48 10.65
N GLU A 520 -19.10 31.94 11.59
CA GLU A 520 -17.83 32.53 12.01
C GLU A 520 -16.76 32.40 10.90
N ALA A 521 -16.75 31.30 10.15
CA ALA A 521 -15.88 31.14 8.99
C ALA A 521 -16.23 32.12 7.87
N VAL A 522 -17.52 32.35 7.59
CA VAL A 522 -17.98 33.37 6.63
C VAL A 522 -17.57 34.77 7.07
N ALA A 523 -17.69 35.07 8.36
CA ALA A 523 -17.20 36.34 8.91
C ALA A 523 -15.68 36.50 8.77
N ALA A 524 -14.93 35.40 8.70
CA ALA A 524 -13.49 35.37 8.43
C ALA A 524 -13.14 35.33 6.93
N GLY A 525 -14.13 35.37 6.02
CA GLY A 525 -13.92 35.43 4.58
C GLY A 525 -14.10 34.11 3.83
N ALA A 526 -14.48 33.03 4.50
CA ALA A 526 -14.78 31.77 3.85
C ALA A 526 -16.09 31.84 3.05
N VAL A 527 -16.10 31.16 1.91
CA VAL A 527 -17.27 31.00 1.03
C VAL A 527 -17.68 29.54 0.98
N ASP A 528 -16.71 28.63 0.87
CA ASP A 528 -16.93 27.20 0.69
C ASP A 528 -16.44 26.40 1.89
N GLY A 529 -17.13 25.30 2.17
CA GLY A 529 -16.82 24.33 3.20
C GLY A 529 -16.41 23.00 2.58
N LEU A 530 -15.34 22.38 3.09
CA LEU A 530 -14.84 21.07 2.67
C LEU A 530 -14.65 20.15 3.88
N LEU A 531 -15.19 18.93 3.87
CA LEU A 531 -15.02 17.98 4.98
C LEU A 531 -15.03 16.51 4.54
N PHE A 532 -14.37 15.65 5.31
CA PHE A 532 -14.62 14.20 5.26
C PHE A 532 -15.65 13.85 6.32
N ALA A 533 -16.76 13.24 5.90
CA ALA A 533 -17.82 12.78 6.78
C ALA A 533 -17.65 11.29 7.04
N THR A 534 -17.55 10.92 8.32
CA THR A 534 -17.70 9.53 8.75
C THR A 534 -19.11 9.02 8.45
N ALA A 535 -19.29 7.70 8.41
CA ALA A 535 -20.59 7.07 8.22
C ALA A 535 -21.67 7.61 9.19
N ASP A 536 -21.29 7.83 10.46
CA ASP A 536 -22.17 8.40 11.49
C ASP A 536 -22.48 9.88 11.26
N GLY A 537 -21.49 10.68 10.85
CA GLY A 537 -21.63 12.12 10.58
C GLY A 537 -22.38 12.44 9.29
N LEU A 538 -22.43 11.49 8.35
CA LEU A 538 -22.96 11.69 7.00
C LEU A 538 -24.43 12.10 6.99
N HIS A 539 -25.26 11.56 7.89
CA HIS A 539 -26.67 11.92 7.98
C HIS A 539 -26.86 13.40 8.38
N LEU A 540 -26.08 13.88 9.35
CA LEU A 540 -26.10 15.28 9.77
C LEU A 540 -25.65 16.19 8.63
N CYS A 541 -24.55 15.85 7.96
CA CYS A 541 -24.01 16.64 6.85
C CYS A 541 -25.04 16.75 5.70
N ARG A 542 -25.67 15.64 5.30
CA ARG A 542 -26.75 15.65 4.30
C ARG A 542 -27.94 16.51 4.72
N LYS A 543 -28.36 16.44 5.99
CA LYS A 543 -29.44 17.27 6.54
C LYS A 543 -29.12 18.76 6.47
N LEU A 544 -27.86 19.12 6.69
CA LEU A 544 -27.36 20.49 6.57
C LEU A 544 -27.04 20.87 5.11
N GLY A 545 -27.42 20.04 4.14
CA GLY A 545 -27.30 20.28 2.70
C GLY A 545 -25.88 20.22 2.15
N TRP A 546 -24.98 19.51 2.81
CA TRP A 546 -23.68 19.18 2.25
C TRP A 546 -23.84 18.17 1.10
N GLN A 547 -23.07 18.37 0.03
CA GLN A 547 -23.13 17.56 -1.18
C GLN A 547 -21.90 16.66 -1.28
N LYS A 548 -22.11 15.40 -1.68
CA LYS A 548 -21.01 14.45 -1.92
C LYS A 548 -20.16 14.93 -3.10
N ILE A 549 -18.85 14.90 -2.91
CA ILE A 549 -17.83 15.06 -3.94
C ILE A 549 -17.41 13.67 -4.42
N SER A 550 -16.87 12.85 -3.51
CA SER A 550 -16.34 11.50 -3.77
C SER A 550 -16.55 10.60 -2.54
N ASP A 551 -16.32 9.31 -2.68
CA ASP A 551 -16.07 8.44 -1.53
C ASP A 551 -14.61 8.59 -1.07
N VAL A 552 -14.31 8.15 0.14
CA VAL A 552 -12.96 8.13 0.70
C VAL A 552 -12.72 6.74 1.28
N VAL A 553 -11.81 6.00 0.65
CA VAL A 553 -11.33 4.70 1.11
C VAL A 553 -10.16 4.94 2.05
N ILE A 554 -10.19 4.32 3.23
CA ILE A 554 -9.13 4.47 4.21
C ILE A 554 -8.67 3.07 4.61
N ALA A 555 -7.40 2.79 4.39
CA ALA A 555 -6.82 1.46 4.55
C ALA A 555 -5.51 1.50 5.34
N SER A 556 -5.21 0.43 6.05
CA SER A 556 -3.92 0.27 6.74
C SER A 556 -3.54 -1.19 6.78
N ARG A 557 -2.34 -1.51 7.29
CA ARG A 557 -2.04 -2.89 7.67
C ARG A 557 -3.05 -3.36 8.71
N ARG A 558 -3.46 -4.62 8.60
CA ARG A 558 -4.49 -5.20 9.49
C ARG A 558 -4.08 -5.13 10.96
N GLY A 559 -2.80 -5.32 11.27
CA GLY A 559 -2.25 -5.15 12.63
C GLY A 559 -2.57 -3.78 13.23
N SER A 560 -2.37 -2.70 12.48
CA SER A 560 -2.68 -1.33 12.94
C SER A 560 -4.18 -1.10 13.17
N MET A 561 -5.04 -1.72 12.37
CA MET A 561 -6.50 -1.65 12.58
C MET A 561 -6.93 -2.43 13.83
N ILE A 562 -6.32 -3.60 14.07
CA ILE A 562 -6.54 -4.39 15.28
C ILE A 562 -6.06 -3.59 16.50
N SER A 563 -4.87 -2.99 16.43
CA SER A 563 -4.30 -2.12 17.48
C SER A 563 -5.29 -1.03 17.92
N GLU A 564 -5.85 -0.27 16.98
CA GLU A 564 -6.84 0.77 17.29
C GLU A 564 -8.08 0.19 18.00
N LEU A 565 -8.61 -0.93 17.50
CA LEU A 565 -9.78 -1.58 18.08
C LEU A 565 -9.48 -2.16 19.47
N VAL A 566 -8.29 -2.70 19.69
CA VAL A 566 -7.82 -3.19 20.99
C VAL A 566 -7.76 -2.05 21.99
N GLU A 567 -7.23 -0.89 21.61
CA GLU A 567 -7.23 0.28 22.49
C GLU A 567 -8.63 0.78 22.84
N ARG A 568 -9.54 0.80 21.85
CA ARG A 568 -10.97 1.14 22.05
C ARG A 568 -11.65 0.17 23.02
N TRP A 569 -11.46 -1.13 22.78
CA TRP A 569 -11.97 -2.20 23.65
C TRP A 569 -11.39 -2.09 25.06
N HIS A 570 -10.08 -1.89 25.19
CA HIS A 570 -9.38 -1.75 26.47
C HIS A 570 -9.98 -0.61 27.32
N ARG A 571 -10.23 0.57 26.71
CA ARG A 571 -10.84 1.70 27.43
C ARG A 571 -12.21 1.34 28.02
N GLY A 572 -13.04 0.63 27.27
CA GLY A 572 -14.32 0.16 27.80
C GLY A 572 -14.17 -0.96 28.82
N TRP A 573 -13.19 -1.85 28.70
CA TRP A 573 -12.94 -2.90 29.70
C TRP A 573 -12.51 -2.31 31.05
N ILE A 574 -11.56 -1.36 31.07
CA ILE A 574 -11.15 -0.72 32.33
C ILE A 574 -12.29 0.09 32.95
N ALA A 575 -13.14 0.72 32.14
CA ALA A 575 -14.35 1.40 32.62
C ALA A 575 -15.37 0.39 33.19
N ALA A 576 -15.50 -0.78 32.58
CA ALA A 576 -16.43 -1.82 33.01
C ALA A 576 -16.13 -2.36 34.41
N ASP A 577 -14.85 -2.57 34.72
CA ASP A 577 -14.38 -3.17 35.97
C ASP A 577 -13.80 -2.13 36.96
N GLY A 578 -13.76 -0.84 36.60
CA GLY A 578 -13.15 0.21 37.42
C GLY A 578 -11.64 0.04 37.59
N LEU A 579 -10.94 -0.41 36.53
CA LEU A 579 -9.51 -0.69 36.52
C LEU A 579 -8.70 0.53 36.05
N THR A 580 -7.38 0.41 36.20
CA THR A 580 -6.39 1.36 35.66
C THR A 580 -5.39 0.63 34.78
N SER A 581 -4.72 1.34 33.87
CA SER A 581 -3.67 0.79 33.02
C SER A 581 -2.48 1.74 32.90
N SER A 582 -1.34 1.21 32.46
CA SER A 582 -0.12 1.96 32.17
C SER A 582 0.62 1.34 30.98
N TYR A 583 1.58 2.07 30.42
CA TYR A 583 2.53 1.52 29.46
C TYR A 583 3.83 1.14 30.17
N ARG A 584 4.28 -0.11 29.97
CA ARG A 584 5.56 -0.63 30.49
C ARG A 584 6.35 -1.21 29.33
N ASP A 585 7.59 -0.74 29.16
CA ASP A 585 8.46 -1.14 28.04
C ASP A 585 7.82 -0.96 26.65
N GLY A 586 6.96 0.06 26.52
CA GLY A 586 6.21 0.33 25.28
C GLY A 586 4.89 -0.44 25.15
N TYR A 587 4.58 -1.38 26.04
CA TYR A 587 3.40 -2.23 25.95
C TYR A 587 2.28 -1.82 26.91
N LEU A 588 1.03 -2.04 26.49
CA LEU A 588 -0.16 -1.77 27.28
C LEU A 588 -0.34 -2.82 28.39
N VAL A 589 -0.44 -2.37 29.65
CA VAL A 589 -0.60 -3.22 30.83
C VAL A 589 -1.80 -2.78 31.65
N VAL A 590 -2.78 -3.66 31.83
CA VAL A 590 -3.96 -3.45 32.66
C VAL A 590 -3.74 -3.98 34.07
N HIS A 591 -3.97 -3.14 35.09
CA HIS A 591 -3.84 -3.49 36.50
C HIS A 591 -5.14 -4.11 37.00
N VAL A 592 -5.23 -5.44 36.92
CA VAL A 592 -6.43 -6.21 37.30
C VAL A 592 -6.56 -6.35 38.82
N ASN A 593 -5.45 -6.34 39.55
CA ASN A 593 -5.38 -6.34 41.02
C ASN A 593 -6.14 -7.52 41.67
N ARG A 594 -6.02 -8.73 41.10
CA ARG A 594 -6.58 -9.97 41.66
C ARG A 594 -5.47 -10.96 41.98
N ALA A 595 -5.67 -11.80 43.02
CA ALA A 595 -4.65 -12.73 43.50
C ALA A 595 -4.07 -13.68 42.42
N HIS A 596 -4.88 -14.10 41.44
CA HIS A 596 -4.47 -15.00 40.35
C HIS A 596 -4.25 -14.30 38.99
N ARG A 597 -4.36 -12.97 38.98
CA ARG A 597 -4.23 -12.11 37.79
C ARG A 597 -3.98 -10.69 38.28
N ALA A 598 -2.74 -10.39 38.61
CA ALA A 598 -2.30 -9.07 39.06
C ALA A 598 -2.36 -8.08 37.90
N ASN A 599 -1.75 -8.42 36.76
CA ASN A 599 -1.83 -7.64 35.54
C ASN A 599 -2.19 -8.49 34.32
N GLU A 600 -2.70 -7.82 33.30
CA GLU A 600 -2.90 -8.39 31.96
C GLU A 600 -2.22 -7.48 30.94
N TRP A 601 -1.19 -8.02 30.29
CA TRP A 601 -0.46 -7.39 29.19
C TRP A 601 -1.25 -7.63 27.91
N ILE A 602 -1.48 -6.57 27.16
CA ILE A 602 -2.28 -6.61 25.93
C ILE A 602 -1.36 -6.27 24.76
N ALA A 603 -1.22 -7.19 23.83
CA ALA A 603 -0.54 -6.88 22.58
C ALA A 603 -1.49 -6.11 21.65
N THR A 604 -0.96 -5.06 21.03
CA THR A 604 -1.66 -4.25 20.03
C THR A 604 -1.47 -4.79 18.61
N ASP A 605 -0.38 -5.54 18.39
CA ASP A 605 -0.15 -6.37 17.20
C ASP A 605 0.52 -7.70 17.61
N ASP A 606 0.51 -8.70 16.72
CA ASP A 606 1.10 -10.01 16.98
C ASP A 606 2.57 -10.14 16.50
N ALA A 607 3.17 -9.08 15.97
CA ALA A 607 4.54 -9.08 15.46
C ALA A 607 5.56 -9.15 16.61
N GLU A 608 5.25 -8.52 17.74
CA GLU A 608 6.11 -8.47 18.93
C GLU A 608 5.79 -9.55 19.99
N THR A 609 4.90 -10.50 19.66
CA THR A 609 4.46 -11.59 20.55
C THR A 609 5.61 -12.27 21.30
N ALA A 610 6.66 -12.70 20.59
CA ALA A 610 7.79 -13.40 21.20
C ALA A 610 8.62 -12.50 22.15
N ALA A 611 8.65 -11.19 21.94
CA ALA A 611 9.31 -10.25 22.85
C ALA A 611 8.47 -10.04 24.12
N MET A 612 7.18 -9.76 23.96
CA MET A 612 6.24 -9.61 25.06
C MET A 612 6.15 -10.87 25.92
N ALA A 613 6.07 -12.04 25.29
CA ALA A 613 5.96 -13.32 25.99
C ALA A 613 7.17 -13.57 26.90
N ARG A 614 8.39 -13.21 26.46
CA ARG A 614 9.61 -13.30 27.29
C ARG A 614 9.59 -12.34 28.47
N ILE A 615 9.09 -11.10 28.26
CA ILE A 615 8.95 -10.12 29.35
C ILE A 615 7.97 -10.65 30.40
N VAL A 616 6.78 -11.08 29.97
CA VAL A 616 5.73 -11.59 30.87
C VAL A 616 6.18 -12.84 31.60
N ALA A 617 6.84 -13.78 30.91
CA ALA A 617 7.36 -15.01 31.52
C ALA A 617 8.41 -14.75 32.62
N ALA A 618 9.18 -13.67 32.49
CA ALA A 618 10.20 -13.29 33.47
C ALA A 618 9.65 -12.57 34.71
N THR A 619 8.35 -12.26 34.77
CA THR A 619 7.75 -11.57 35.92
C THR A 619 7.41 -12.52 37.08
N GLU A 620 7.61 -12.05 38.31
CA GLU A 620 7.33 -12.83 39.54
C GLU A 620 5.87 -12.73 40.01
N GLU A 621 5.13 -11.72 39.55
CA GLU A 621 3.71 -11.53 39.88
C GLU A 621 2.80 -12.30 38.88
N PRO A 622 1.59 -12.75 39.27
CA PRO A 622 0.68 -13.47 38.38
C PRO A 622 0.23 -12.59 37.20
N ASN A 623 0.85 -12.77 36.04
CA ASN A 623 0.63 -11.95 34.85
C ASN A 623 0.05 -12.77 33.70
N TRP A 624 -0.88 -12.15 33.01
CA TRP A 624 -1.53 -12.68 31.82
C TRP A 624 -1.07 -11.91 30.58
N LEU A 625 -1.07 -12.55 29.43
CA LEU A 625 -0.77 -11.97 28.13
C LEU A 625 -1.89 -12.33 27.15
N SER A 626 -2.51 -11.31 26.56
CA SER A 626 -3.60 -11.46 25.58
C SER A 626 -3.15 -10.89 24.24
N VAL A 627 -3.10 -11.73 23.21
CA VAL A 627 -2.59 -11.40 21.88
C VAL A 627 -3.66 -11.64 20.83
N PRO A 628 -4.25 -10.56 20.27
CA PRO A 628 -5.11 -10.62 19.09
C PRO A 628 -4.28 -11.02 17.86
N THR A 629 -4.73 -12.00 17.08
CA THR A 629 -3.95 -12.54 15.95
C THR A 629 -4.84 -13.22 14.90
N ASP A 630 -4.36 -13.30 13.66
CA ASP A 630 -4.93 -14.15 12.61
C ASP A 630 -4.18 -15.49 12.45
N VAL A 631 -3.12 -15.71 13.23
CA VAL A 631 -2.25 -16.90 13.20
C VAL A 631 -2.10 -17.52 14.60
N PRO A 632 -3.20 -17.98 15.22
CA PRO A 632 -3.21 -18.42 16.62
C PRO A 632 -2.27 -19.58 16.91
N GLU A 633 -2.00 -20.49 15.96
CA GLU A 633 -1.05 -21.59 16.18
C GLU A 633 0.39 -21.08 16.33
N LYS A 634 0.78 -20.07 15.53
CA LYS A 634 2.11 -19.44 15.62
C LYS A 634 2.27 -18.71 16.96
N VAL A 635 1.28 -17.89 17.33
CA VAL A 635 1.29 -17.14 18.59
C VAL A 635 1.34 -18.08 19.80
N THR A 636 0.55 -19.16 19.76
CA THR A 636 0.59 -20.22 20.78
C THR A 636 2.00 -20.80 20.92
N ALA A 637 2.63 -21.19 19.80
CA ALA A 637 3.98 -21.73 19.82
C ALA A 637 5.02 -20.74 20.37
N GLU A 638 4.92 -19.45 20.02
CA GLU A 638 5.82 -18.40 20.53
C GLU A 638 5.64 -18.16 22.05
N MET A 639 4.41 -18.17 22.55
CA MET A 639 4.12 -18.05 23.98
C MET A 639 4.62 -19.25 24.79
N GLU A 640 4.38 -20.47 24.29
CA GLU A 640 4.85 -21.71 24.92
C GLU A 640 6.39 -21.78 24.92
N ALA A 641 7.04 -21.39 23.82
CA ALA A 641 8.49 -21.33 23.73
C ALA A 641 9.11 -20.33 24.73
N ALA A 642 8.39 -19.27 25.09
CA ALA A 642 8.80 -18.32 26.12
C ALA A 642 8.53 -18.82 27.56
N GLY A 643 7.85 -19.96 27.75
CA GLY A 643 7.54 -20.55 29.05
C GLY A 643 6.18 -20.13 29.64
N LEU A 644 5.31 -19.48 28.86
CA LEU A 644 3.94 -19.20 29.28
C LEU A 644 3.04 -20.45 29.14
N ILE A 645 2.02 -20.55 29.98
CA ILE A 645 0.93 -21.52 29.82
C ILE A 645 -0.20 -20.85 29.03
N VAL A 646 -0.50 -21.35 27.84
CA VAL A 646 -1.69 -20.93 27.09
C VAL A 646 -2.94 -21.42 27.80
N ALA A 647 -3.72 -20.48 28.31
CA ALA A 647 -4.93 -20.76 29.08
C ALA A 647 -6.18 -20.80 28.18
N ARG A 648 -6.18 -20.00 27.10
CA ARG A 648 -7.32 -19.88 26.17
C ARG A 648 -6.78 -19.67 24.75
N PRO A 649 -6.72 -20.73 23.92
CA PRO A 649 -6.08 -20.66 22.60
C PRO A 649 -7.00 -20.11 21.50
N ASP A 650 -8.31 -19.99 21.77
CA ASP A 650 -9.35 -19.86 20.75
C ASP A 650 -10.46 -18.86 21.15
N GLU A 651 -10.14 -17.84 21.96
CA GLU A 651 -11.05 -16.69 22.13
C GLU A 651 -11.11 -15.87 20.84
N THR A 652 -12.14 -15.05 20.69
CA THR A 652 -12.38 -14.27 19.46
C THR A 652 -12.65 -12.82 19.78
N PHE A 653 -11.90 -11.90 19.17
CA PHE A 653 -12.23 -10.47 19.21
C PHE A 653 -13.34 -10.17 18.20
N MET A 654 -14.43 -9.54 18.64
CA MET A 654 -15.61 -9.27 17.82
C MET A 654 -16.06 -7.82 17.88
N ARG A 655 -16.64 -7.34 16.78
CA ARG A 655 -17.31 -6.04 16.66
C ARG A 655 -18.74 -6.17 16.19
N CYS A 656 -19.55 -5.13 16.42
CA CYS A 656 -20.88 -5.01 15.84
C CYS A 656 -21.22 -3.53 15.62
N GLU A 657 -21.73 -3.19 14.44
CA GLU A 657 -22.48 -1.93 14.28
C GLU A 657 -23.80 -2.08 15.04
N LEU A 658 -23.97 -1.34 16.15
CA LEU A 658 -25.08 -1.58 17.07
C LEU A 658 -26.45 -1.40 16.43
N ILE A 659 -26.54 -0.57 15.38
CA ILE A 659 -27.78 -0.39 14.60
C ILE A 659 -28.16 -1.64 13.78
N ALA A 660 -27.18 -2.48 13.43
CA ALA A 660 -27.39 -3.74 12.75
C ALA A 660 -27.73 -4.89 13.72
N HIS A 661 -27.60 -4.68 15.03
CA HIS A 661 -27.99 -5.67 16.02
C HIS A 661 -29.50 -5.97 15.92
N PRO A 662 -29.93 -7.24 16.01
CA PRO A 662 -31.33 -7.59 15.96
C PRO A 662 -32.17 -6.86 17.02
N PRO A 663 -33.49 -6.67 16.77
CA PRO A 663 -34.42 -6.07 17.71
C PRO A 663 -34.46 -6.80 19.06
N LEU A 664 -35.10 -6.17 20.05
CA LEU A 664 -35.22 -6.72 21.39
C LEU A 664 -35.79 -8.14 21.40
N PHE A 665 -35.12 -9.06 22.08
CA PHE A 665 -35.66 -10.40 22.34
C PHE A 665 -36.50 -10.37 23.61
N GLU A 666 -37.74 -10.88 23.53
CA GLU A 666 -38.58 -11.02 24.71
C GLU A 666 -38.07 -12.17 25.62
N PRO A 667 -38.06 -11.97 26.95
CA PRO A 667 -37.73 -13.04 27.87
C PRO A 667 -38.78 -14.16 27.77
N PRO A 668 -38.38 -15.45 27.80
CA PRO A 668 -39.34 -16.54 27.89
C PRO A 668 -40.25 -16.40 29.11
N ALA A 669 -41.45 -16.99 29.04
CA ALA A 669 -42.41 -16.93 30.15
C ALA A 669 -41.80 -17.36 31.49
N GLY A 670 -42.02 -16.55 32.53
CA GLY A 670 -41.49 -16.78 33.88
C GLY A 670 -40.09 -16.21 34.14
N TYR A 671 -39.47 -15.54 33.16
CA TYR A 671 -38.24 -14.77 33.36
C TYR A 671 -38.56 -13.27 33.37
N ALA A 672 -37.97 -12.54 34.31
CA ALA A 672 -38.06 -11.08 34.41
C ALA A 672 -36.71 -10.45 34.07
N VAL A 673 -36.72 -9.31 33.37
CA VAL A 673 -35.50 -8.55 33.03
C VAL A 673 -35.39 -7.36 33.96
N GLU A 674 -34.24 -7.22 34.60
CA GLU A 674 -33.88 -6.10 35.45
C GLU A 674 -32.70 -5.35 34.82
N VAL A 675 -32.78 -4.03 34.77
CA VAL A 675 -31.73 -3.14 34.25
C VAL A 675 -31.25 -2.24 35.37
N SER A 676 -29.94 -2.22 35.61
CA SER A 676 -29.30 -1.26 36.50
C SER A 676 -28.47 -0.26 35.69
N ARG A 677 -28.61 1.03 36.01
CA ARG A 677 -27.82 2.10 35.40
C ARG A 677 -26.90 2.70 36.47
N GLY A 678 -25.60 2.73 36.19
CA GLY A 678 -24.53 3.29 37.02
C GLY A 678 -23.35 3.69 36.13
N PRO A 679 -22.09 3.57 36.59
CA PRO A 679 -20.91 3.75 35.72
C PRO A 679 -20.88 2.79 34.53
N VAL A 680 -21.61 1.67 34.64
CA VAL A 680 -21.82 0.66 33.62
C VAL A 680 -23.31 0.32 33.54
N ILE A 681 -23.75 -0.13 32.38
CA ILE A 681 -25.09 -0.69 32.18
C ILE A 681 -25.04 -2.15 32.63
N GLY A 682 -25.93 -2.53 33.56
CA GLY A 682 -26.08 -3.91 33.99
C GLY A 682 -27.45 -4.46 33.61
N VAL A 683 -27.48 -5.71 33.15
CA VAL A 683 -28.72 -6.45 32.88
C VAL A 683 -28.68 -7.76 33.62
N ARG A 684 -29.77 -8.09 34.32
CA ARG A 684 -30.01 -9.40 34.93
C ARG A 684 -31.34 -9.95 34.45
N VAL A 685 -31.36 -11.22 34.11
CA VAL A 685 -32.59 -11.98 33.85
C VAL A 685 -32.80 -12.89 35.04
N VAL A 686 -33.90 -12.70 35.75
CA VAL A 686 -34.20 -13.36 37.03
C VAL A 686 -35.38 -14.31 36.85
N LYS A 687 -35.31 -15.47 37.50
CA LYS A 687 -36.42 -16.41 37.63
C LYS A 687 -36.49 -16.92 39.05
N ASP A 688 -37.68 -16.86 39.66
CA ASP A 688 -37.93 -17.33 41.03
C ASP A 688 -36.97 -16.74 42.09
N GLY A 689 -36.50 -15.50 41.87
CA GLY A 689 -35.53 -14.80 42.73
C GLY A 689 -34.06 -15.09 42.43
N GLU A 690 -33.74 -16.02 41.53
CA GLU A 690 -32.37 -16.38 41.13
C GLU A 690 -31.97 -15.73 39.81
N VAL A 691 -30.70 -15.32 39.68
CA VAL A 691 -30.16 -14.76 38.44
C VAL A 691 -29.89 -15.88 37.44
N ALA A 692 -30.71 -15.95 36.40
CA ALA A 692 -30.61 -16.94 35.34
C ALA A 692 -29.61 -16.55 34.24
N ALA A 693 -29.48 -15.25 33.95
CA ALA A 693 -28.47 -14.70 33.06
C ALA A 693 -28.12 -13.26 33.45
N SER A 694 -26.92 -12.80 33.11
CA SER A 694 -26.51 -11.43 33.38
C SER A 694 -25.48 -10.94 32.37
N GLY A 695 -25.30 -9.63 32.32
CA GLY A 695 -24.26 -9.00 31.52
C GLY A 695 -24.04 -7.54 31.92
N LEU A 696 -22.85 -7.05 31.61
CA LEU A 696 -22.46 -5.66 31.79
C LEU A 696 -22.08 -5.05 30.43
N MET A 697 -22.22 -3.74 30.30
CA MET A 697 -21.76 -2.99 29.14
C MET A 697 -21.28 -1.60 29.57
N ALA A 698 -20.04 -1.27 29.24
CA ALA A 698 -19.48 0.06 29.45
C ALA A 698 -19.58 0.87 28.15
N VAL A 699 -19.97 2.13 28.24
CA VAL A 699 -20.04 3.06 27.09
C VAL A 699 -18.96 4.12 27.26
N VAL A 700 -18.01 4.17 26.33
CA VAL A 700 -16.92 5.15 26.29
C VAL A 700 -16.91 5.82 24.92
N GLY A 701 -17.38 7.07 24.86
CA GLY A 701 -17.51 7.79 23.58
C GLY A 701 -18.61 7.17 22.71
N GLU A 702 -18.20 6.52 21.61
CA GLU A 702 -19.10 5.81 20.68
C GLU A 702 -19.00 4.28 20.80
N ASP A 703 -18.12 3.79 21.67
CA ASP A 703 -17.87 2.38 21.88
C ASP A 703 -18.67 1.82 23.06
N ALA A 704 -19.36 0.70 22.83
CA ALA A 704 -19.98 -0.13 23.85
C ALA A 704 -19.20 -1.44 24.02
N VAL A 705 -18.53 -1.61 25.17
CA VAL A 705 -17.76 -2.82 25.47
C VAL A 705 -18.59 -3.77 26.31
N ALA A 706 -18.96 -4.91 25.73
CA ALA A 706 -19.71 -5.94 26.45
C ALA A 706 -18.78 -6.72 27.39
N HIS A 707 -19.23 -6.95 28.62
CA HIS A 707 -18.43 -7.58 29.67
C HIS A 707 -19.26 -8.54 30.52
N ARG A 708 -18.68 -9.69 30.90
CA ARG A 708 -19.28 -10.73 31.77
C ARG A 708 -20.70 -11.16 31.36
N ILE A 709 -20.87 -11.48 30.09
CA ILE A 709 -22.12 -12.07 29.61
C ILE A 709 -22.17 -13.53 30.02
N GLU A 710 -23.08 -13.86 30.93
CA GLU A 710 -23.15 -15.16 31.56
C GLU A 710 -24.59 -15.70 31.57
N THR A 711 -24.73 -17.02 31.48
CA THR A 711 -26.00 -17.72 31.68
C THR A 711 -25.77 -18.91 32.59
N ALA A 712 -26.50 -18.94 33.71
CA ALA A 712 -26.43 -19.99 34.71
C ALA A 712 -26.74 -21.35 34.07
N GLN A 713 -26.01 -22.40 34.48
CA GLN A 713 -26.01 -23.71 33.81
C GLN A 713 -27.43 -24.29 33.62
N ALA A 714 -28.29 -24.19 34.64
CA ALA A 714 -29.67 -24.67 34.61
C ALA A 714 -30.59 -23.93 33.61
N HIS A 715 -30.17 -22.74 33.16
CA HIS A 715 -30.95 -21.83 32.32
C HIS A 715 -30.35 -21.65 30.91
N ARG A 716 -29.25 -22.34 30.58
CA ARG A 716 -28.62 -22.30 29.25
C ARG A 716 -29.54 -22.83 28.16
N ARG A 717 -29.26 -22.44 26.90
CA ARG A 717 -30.00 -22.84 25.68
C ARG A 717 -31.48 -22.42 25.66
N ARG A 718 -31.85 -21.37 26.40
CA ARG A 718 -33.21 -20.79 26.44
C ARG A 718 -33.30 -19.39 25.83
N GLY A 719 -32.28 -18.96 25.09
CA GLY A 719 -32.23 -17.62 24.47
C GLY A 719 -31.87 -16.47 25.42
N LEU A 720 -31.60 -16.74 26.71
CA LEU A 720 -31.39 -15.68 27.71
C LEU A 720 -30.18 -14.78 27.43
N GLY A 721 -29.11 -15.31 26.83
CA GLY A 721 -27.97 -14.50 26.38
C GLY A 721 -28.36 -13.48 25.29
N SER A 722 -29.26 -13.84 24.37
CA SER A 722 -29.79 -12.90 23.36
C SER A 722 -30.66 -11.82 24.00
N VAL A 723 -31.43 -12.18 25.03
CA VAL A 723 -32.22 -11.21 25.83
C VAL A 723 -31.28 -10.21 26.50
N VAL A 724 -30.26 -10.69 27.22
CA VAL A 724 -29.25 -9.84 27.88
C VAL A 724 -28.60 -8.90 26.87
N MET A 725 -28.07 -9.42 25.77
CA MET A 725 -27.36 -8.61 24.76
C MET A 725 -28.27 -7.58 24.11
N SER A 726 -29.47 -7.94 23.67
CA SER A 726 -30.38 -6.98 23.02
C SER A 726 -30.83 -5.85 23.95
N VAL A 727 -30.98 -6.14 25.24
CA VAL A 727 -31.29 -5.12 26.25
C VAL A 727 -30.07 -4.22 26.48
N LEU A 728 -28.87 -4.79 26.65
CA LEU A 728 -27.63 -4.02 26.80
C LEU A 728 -27.39 -3.10 25.60
N VAL A 729 -27.48 -3.63 24.38
CA VAL A 729 -27.30 -2.85 23.13
C VAL A 729 -28.33 -1.73 23.05
N ARG A 730 -29.61 -1.99 23.34
CA ARG A 730 -30.63 -0.95 23.36
C ARG A 730 -30.29 0.15 24.36
N GLU A 731 -29.86 -0.21 25.57
CA GLU A 731 -29.50 0.79 26.57
C GLU A 731 -28.23 1.56 26.19
N ALA A 732 -27.22 0.90 25.61
CA ALA A 732 -25.99 1.54 25.15
C ALA A 732 -26.21 2.50 23.97
N MET A 733 -27.11 2.14 23.03
CA MET A 733 -27.51 3.04 21.94
C MET A 733 -28.23 4.29 22.46
N LYS A 734 -28.98 4.21 23.57
CA LYS A 734 -29.55 5.42 24.23
C LYS A 734 -28.45 6.32 24.78
N ASP A 735 -27.33 5.72 25.19
CA ASP A 735 -26.14 6.40 25.68
C ASP A 735 -25.16 6.74 24.51
N GLY A 736 -25.63 6.67 23.26
CA GLY A 736 -24.87 7.12 22.08
C GLY A 736 -23.82 6.13 21.57
N ALA A 737 -23.76 4.90 22.05
CA ALA A 737 -22.88 3.92 21.41
C ALA A 737 -23.36 3.61 19.98
N THR A 738 -22.42 3.57 19.04
CA THR A 738 -22.66 3.14 17.65
C THR A 738 -21.91 1.86 17.32
N THR A 739 -20.73 1.66 17.91
CA THR A 739 -19.92 0.45 17.76
C THR A 739 -19.94 -0.39 19.04
N GLY A 740 -20.16 -1.69 18.91
CA GLY A 740 -19.99 -2.68 19.97
C GLY A 740 -18.66 -3.42 19.84
N LEU A 741 -17.96 -3.65 20.94
CA LEU A 741 -16.70 -4.43 20.99
C LEU A 741 -16.75 -5.47 22.12
N LEU A 742 -16.24 -6.68 21.88
CA LEU A 742 -16.12 -7.71 22.92
C LEU A 742 -15.05 -8.75 22.59
N PHE A 743 -14.52 -9.39 23.64
CA PHE A 743 -13.82 -10.66 23.52
C PHE A 743 -14.80 -11.78 23.87
N SER A 744 -14.92 -12.75 22.96
CA SER A 744 -15.81 -13.88 23.10
C SER A 744 -15.03 -15.13 23.45
N SER A 745 -15.58 -15.94 24.35
CA SER A 745 -15.18 -17.35 24.47
C SER A 745 -15.59 -18.16 23.24
N THR A 746 -15.00 -19.35 23.08
CA THR A 746 -15.35 -20.31 22.03
C THR A 746 -16.84 -20.62 21.99
N GLU A 747 -17.47 -20.81 23.16
CA GLU A 747 -18.91 -21.08 23.25
C GLU A 747 -19.76 -19.85 22.89
N GLY A 748 -19.28 -18.65 23.25
CA GLY A 748 -19.98 -17.39 23.04
C GLY A 748 -20.08 -16.98 21.57
N VAL A 749 -19.12 -17.37 20.73
CA VAL A 749 -18.99 -16.86 19.34
C VAL A 749 -20.24 -17.17 18.51
N HIS A 750 -20.87 -18.33 18.77
CA HIS A 750 -22.10 -18.76 18.10
C HIS A 750 -23.33 -17.92 18.48
N LEU A 751 -23.37 -17.38 19.69
CA LEU A 751 -24.40 -16.42 20.09
C LEU A 751 -24.17 -15.09 19.35
N TYR A 752 -22.96 -14.55 19.44
CA TYR A 752 -22.66 -13.22 18.90
C TYR A 752 -22.79 -13.13 17.38
N ARG A 753 -22.34 -14.14 16.63
CA ARG A 753 -22.54 -14.18 15.16
C ARG A 753 -24.01 -14.10 14.76
N ARG A 754 -24.91 -14.76 15.51
CA ARG A 754 -26.37 -14.68 15.25
C ARG A 754 -26.97 -13.32 15.61
N LEU A 755 -26.28 -12.55 16.43
CA LEU A 755 -26.65 -11.20 16.82
C LEU A 755 -25.99 -10.11 15.95
N GLY A 756 -25.39 -10.49 14.82
CA GLY A 756 -24.76 -9.54 13.88
C GLY A 756 -23.36 -9.08 14.31
N TRP A 757 -22.71 -9.80 15.22
CA TRP A 757 -21.31 -9.52 15.58
C TRP A 757 -20.37 -10.25 14.63
N GLU A 758 -19.39 -9.53 14.12
CA GLU A 758 -18.39 -9.99 13.18
C GLU A 758 -17.06 -10.26 13.89
N ARG A 759 -16.31 -11.25 13.41
CA ARG A 759 -14.95 -11.52 13.90
C ARG A 759 -14.01 -10.43 13.40
N ILE A 760 -13.20 -9.87 14.30
CA ILE A 760 -12.03 -9.04 14.00
C ILE A 760 -10.80 -9.93 13.84
N SER A 761 -10.47 -10.70 14.89
CA SER A 761 -9.32 -11.61 14.95
C SER A 761 -9.60 -12.76 15.92
N ASP A 762 -8.73 -13.76 15.93
CA ASP A 762 -8.63 -14.68 17.06
C ASP A 762 -7.86 -14.01 18.20
N LEU A 763 -7.90 -14.59 19.40
CA LEU A 763 -7.25 -14.08 20.60
C LEU A 763 -6.64 -15.26 21.37
N VAL A 764 -5.33 -15.23 21.53
CA VAL A 764 -4.60 -16.21 22.36
C VAL A 764 -4.30 -15.57 23.71
N VAL A 765 -4.71 -16.22 24.78
CA VAL A 765 -4.49 -15.77 26.15
C VAL A 765 -3.62 -16.77 26.90
N ALA A 766 -2.49 -16.30 27.39
CA ALA A 766 -1.54 -17.08 28.19
C ALA A 766 -1.25 -16.43 29.54
N LYS A 767 -0.61 -17.18 30.44
CA LYS A 767 -0.18 -16.71 31.76
C LYS A 767 1.19 -17.24 32.12
N ASN A 768 1.92 -16.50 32.95
CA ASN A 768 3.18 -16.99 33.51
C ASN A 768 2.95 -18.09 34.55
N GLN A 769 4.01 -18.86 34.82
CA GLN A 769 4.00 -19.90 35.85
C GLN A 769 4.46 -19.31 37.18
N VAL A 770 3.51 -18.79 37.95
CA VAL A 770 3.74 -18.33 39.33
C VAL A 770 2.85 -19.16 40.24
N GLU A 771 3.43 -19.78 41.27
CA GLU A 771 2.66 -20.41 42.36
C GLU A 771 2.02 -19.30 43.20
N VAL A 772 0.69 -19.30 43.28
CA VAL A 772 -0.11 -18.31 44.04
C VAL A 772 -0.36 -18.79 45.46
#